data_AF-A0A540KGF7-F1
#
_entry.id   AF-A0A540KGF7-F1
#
_cell.length_a   1.000
_cell.length_b   1.000
_cell.length_c   1.000
_cell.angle_alpha   90.00
_cell.angle_beta   90.00
_cell.angle_gamma   90.00
#
_symmetry.space_group_name_H-M   'P 1'
#
loop_
_entity.id
_entity.type
_entity.pdbx_description
1 polymer ?
#
loop_
_entity_poly.entity_id
_entity_poly.type
_entity_poly.pdbx_seq_one_letter_code
_entity_poly.pdbx_strand_id
1 'polypeptide(L)'
;MNLCLKLAYQMEESLFSGQVVPSIAMAETYCRLLLIAPHSLFRSHFNHLAQRNPSVLSKPGVTLLVLEILNYRLLPLYRYQGKSKALMYDVTKIVSALKSKRGDHRVFRLAENLCMNLILSLRDFFLGPTEFTETLNRVTIVTLAIIIKTRGIADADHLLYLQTMLEQILATSNHTWSEKTLRYFPSLLRDFLIQRIDKRGLAIQEWQQAETTVINQCTQLLSPSADPTYVMTYISHSFPQHRQYLCAGAWILMQGHPENINSLNLARVLREFSPEEVTSNIYTMVDVLLHHIQLELQHGHSLQDLLLKACANLAFYIWTHELIPLDILLLALIDRDDDPHALHIVMSLLDRQELQQRVKQYCSNRGPPEHWLVSTSFKRTPPPSQSGQANVSDGQKAFYQIQDPGTYTQLVLETAVIELLSLPVSASQIVSSLVQIVVNIQPTLIQSSNGLHGAPSGVGQGSVLPTSPSGGSTDSLGTSRSPASVSGINASNFVSRSGYTCQQLSCLLIQACGLLLAQLPPDFHVQLYLEASRIIKETWWLSDGKRSMGELDSAVGYALLDPTWAAQDNTSTAIGNIVALLHSFFSNLPQEWLEGTHLIIKHLRPVTSVAMLRIAFRIMGPLLPKLANAHALFSKTLSLILSMMVDVFGKNVQPPTPVEPLEIADLIDFFHHVVHYEGQGGPVQANSKPRPEVLALCGRAAESLRPDIQHLLSHLKPDTNSSIYAATHPKLNQNSS
;
A
#
# COMPACT_ATOMS: atom_id res chain seq x y z
N MET A 1 -15.06 9.15 34.12
CA MET A 1 -15.66 8.72 32.82
C MET A 1 -17.14 9.03 32.70
N ASN A 2 -18.03 8.55 33.59
CA ASN A 2 -19.48 8.83 33.49
C ASN A 2 -19.83 10.32 33.40
N LEU A 3 -19.14 11.17 34.15
CA LEU A 3 -19.29 12.64 34.07
C LEU A 3 -18.88 13.19 32.70
N CYS A 4 -17.77 12.73 32.12
CA CYS A 4 -17.30 13.14 30.79
C CYS A 4 -18.31 12.76 29.70
N LEU A 5 -18.88 11.55 29.79
CA LEU A 5 -19.91 11.08 28.86
C LEU A 5 -21.19 11.89 28.98
N LYS A 6 -21.65 12.16 30.21
CA LYS A 6 -22.83 12.99 30.46
C LYS A 6 -22.63 14.41 29.92
N LEU A 7 -21.45 15.00 30.13
CA LEU A 7 -21.09 16.30 29.59
C LEU A 7 -21.06 16.29 28.06
N ALA A 8 -20.47 15.27 27.44
CA ALA A 8 -20.45 15.13 25.98
C ALA A 8 -21.86 15.10 25.39
N TYR A 9 -22.80 14.37 26.00
CA TYR A 9 -24.20 14.35 25.55
C TYR A 9 -24.92 15.70 25.67
N GLN A 10 -24.67 16.43 26.76
CA GLN A 10 -25.24 17.77 26.96
C GLN A 10 -24.67 18.79 25.97
N MET A 11 -23.37 18.69 25.70
CA MET A 11 -22.70 19.51 24.69
C MET A 11 -23.20 19.19 23.28
N GLU A 12 -23.44 17.91 22.97
CA GLU A 12 -24.00 17.48 21.69
C GLU A 12 -25.39 18.09 21.44
N GLU A 13 -26.27 18.11 22.46
CA GLU A 13 -27.56 18.81 22.35
C GLU A 13 -27.40 20.29 22.06
N SER A 14 -26.46 20.94 22.76
CA SER A 14 -26.21 22.38 22.58
C SER A 14 -25.60 22.69 21.21
N LEU A 15 -24.71 21.82 20.71
CA LEU A 15 -23.98 21.97 19.45
C LEU A 15 -24.90 21.77 18.23
N PHE A 16 -25.76 20.76 18.27
CA PHE A 16 -26.47 20.30 17.06
C PHE A 16 -27.99 20.51 17.12
N SER A 17 -28.58 20.58 18.32
CA SER A 17 -30.02 20.81 18.50
C SER A 17 -30.35 22.22 19.01
N GLY A 18 -29.34 22.98 19.45
CA GLY A 18 -29.48 24.34 19.97
C GLY A 18 -29.92 25.36 18.91
N GLN A 19 -30.53 26.45 19.38
CA GLN A 19 -30.89 27.61 18.55
C GLN A 19 -29.75 28.64 18.41
N VAL A 20 -28.70 28.51 19.23
CA VAL A 20 -27.58 29.46 19.30
C VAL A 20 -26.36 28.89 18.57
N VAL A 21 -25.63 29.75 17.86
CA VAL A 21 -24.38 29.36 17.19
C VAL A 21 -23.36 28.92 18.25
N PRO A 22 -22.82 27.69 18.18
CA PRO A 22 -21.92 27.20 19.20
C PRO A 22 -20.60 27.98 19.22
N SER A 23 -20.01 28.10 20.41
CA SER A 23 -18.69 28.69 20.57
C SER A 23 -17.61 27.70 20.11
N ILE A 24 -16.48 28.22 19.61
CA ILE A 24 -15.36 27.36 19.18
C ILE A 24 -14.84 26.54 20.38
N ALA A 25 -14.78 27.16 21.57
CA ALA A 25 -14.37 26.48 22.80
C ALA A 25 -15.28 25.28 23.13
N MET A 26 -16.59 25.38 22.88
CA MET A 26 -17.52 24.26 23.06
C MET A 26 -17.22 23.13 22.07
N ALA A 27 -17.02 23.43 20.79
CA ALA A 27 -16.69 22.41 19.79
C ALA A 27 -15.35 21.70 20.12
N GLU A 28 -14.31 22.46 20.47
CA GLU A 28 -12.99 21.91 20.82
C GLU A 28 -13.03 21.08 22.12
N THR A 29 -13.80 21.53 23.12
CA THR A 29 -13.99 20.77 24.35
C THR A 29 -14.75 19.46 24.07
N TYR A 30 -15.77 19.49 23.20
CA TYR A 30 -16.48 18.29 22.77
C TYR A 30 -15.54 17.30 22.08
N CYS A 31 -14.70 17.77 21.15
CA CYS A 31 -13.69 16.92 20.51
C CYS A 31 -12.77 16.27 21.56
N ARG A 32 -12.23 17.03 22.52
CA ARG A 32 -11.36 16.49 23.58
C ARG A 32 -12.04 15.44 24.44
N LEU A 33 -13.33 15.62 24.76
CA LEU A 33 -14.09 14.63 25.51
C LEU A 33 -14.25 13.31 24.74
N LEU A 34 -14.44 13.37 23.43
CA LEU A 34 -14.51 12.17 22.59
C LEU A 34 -13.16 11.46 22.47
N LEU A 35 -12.06 12.22 22.49
CA LEU A 35 -10.71 11.67 22.45
C LEU A 35 -10.34 10.87 23.72
N ILE A 36 -10.95 11.18 24.87
CA ILE A 36 -10.74 10.44 26.14
C ILE A 36 -11.82 9.38 26.41
N ALA A 37 -12.82 9.25 25.53
CA ALA A 37 -13.90 8.30 25.71
C ALA A 37 -13.40 6.85 25.46
N PRO A 38 -13.81 5.87 26.29
CA PRO A 38 -13.55 4.46 26.03
C PRO A 38 -14.01 4.02 24.64
N HIS A 39 -13.25 3.12 24.02
CA HIS A 39 -13.60 2.50 22.73
C HIS A 39 -15.04 1.97 22.65
N SER A 40 -15.49 1.30 23.70
CA SER A 40 -16.84 0.71 23.79
C SER A 40 -17.98 1.74 23.73
N LEU A 41 -17.66 3.02 23.96
CA LEU A 41 -18.63 4.12 23.99
C LEU A 41 -18.58 4.98 22.73
N PHE A 42 -17.66 4.72 21.80
CA PHE A 42 -17.58 5.45 20.54
C PHE A 42 -18.77 5.14 19.63
N ARG A 43 -19.41 6.17 19.10
CA ARG A 43 -20.58 6.07 18.22
C ARG A 43 -20.31 6.80 16.91
N SER A 44 -20.88 6.32 15.79
CA SER A 44 -20.85 7.10 14.55
C SER A 44 -21.71 8.36 14.71
N HIS A 45 -21.11 9.53 14.49
CA HIS A 45 -21.77 10.83 14.65
C HIS A 45 -23.00 10.96 13.75
N PHE A 46 -22.88 10.66 12.45
CA PHE A 46 -24.02 10.77 11.52
C PHE A 46 -25.18 9.87 11.92
N ASN A 47 -24.92 8.58 12.15
CA ASN A 47 -25.96 7.64 12.55
C ASN A 47 -26.58 8.02 13.90
N HIS A 48 -25.78 8.46 14.87
CA HIS A 48 -26.30 8.86 16.19
C HIS A 48 -27.20 10.11 16.09
N LEU A 49 -26.73 11.14 15.41
CA LEU A 49 -27.48 12.39 15.23
C LEU A 49 -28.76 12.16 14.43
N ALA A 50 -28.72 11.36 13.37
CA ALA A 50 -29.88 11.01 12.57
C ALA A 50 -30.93 10.20 13.36
N GLN A 51 -30.51 9.25 14.20
CA GLN A 51 -31.41 8.49 15.06
C GLN A 51 -32.09 9.36 16.11
N ARG A 52 -31.35 10.32 16.68
CA ARG A 52 -31.86 11.21 17.72
C ARG A 52 -32.81 12.26 17.17
N ASN A 53 -32.49 12.81 16.00
CA ASN A 53 -33.36 13.73 15.28
C ASN A 53 -33.09 13.62 13.75
N PRO A 54 -33.97 12.95 12.99
CA PRO A 54 -33.81 12.76 11.56
C PRO A 54 -33.67 14.07 10.77
N SER A 55 -34.28 15.15 11.26
CA SER A 55 -34.23 16.47 10.62
C SER A 55 -32.95 17.26 10.90
N VAL A 56 -32.12 16.85 11.86
CA VAL A 56 -30.98 17.65 12.32
C VAL A 56 -29.93 17.83 11.21
N LEU A 57 -29.68 16.79 10.42
CA LEU A 57 -28.73 16.81 9.30
C LEU A 57 -29.28 17.52 8.05
N SER A 58 -30.57 17.88 8.04
CA SER A 58 -31.14 18.73 6.98
C SER A 58 -30.76 20.21 7.16
N LYS A 59 -30.32 20.62 8.37
CA LYS A 59 -29.89 21.99 8.66
C LYS A 59 -28.45 22.19 8.17
N PRO A 60 -28.19 23.08 7.18
CA PRO A 60 -26.87 23.23 6.59
C PRO A 60 -25.76 23.57 7.59
N GLY A 61 -26.05 24.42 8.59
CA GLY A 61 -25.08 24.81 9.61
C GLY A 61 -24.64 23.65 10.53
N VAL A 62 -25.55 22.71 10.83
CA VAL A 62 -25.25 21.54 11.65
C VAL A 62 -24.39 20.56 10.87
N THR A 63 -24.78 20.24 9.64
CA THR A 63 -24.03 19.32 8.76
C THR A 63 -22.64 19.85 8.46
N LEU A 64 -22.51 21.16 8.23
CA LEU A 64 -21.23 21.84 8.05
C LEU A 64 -20.33 21.68 9.28
N LEU A 65 -20.85 21.94 10.49
CA LEU A 65 -20.07 21.80 11.73
C LEU A 65 -19.62 20.35 11.96
N VAL A 66 -20.51 19.38 11.73
CA VAL A 66 -20.19 17.95 11.86
C VAL A 66 -19.07 17.58 10.88
N LEU A 67 -19.19 17.98 9.62
CA LEU A 67 -18.16 17.70 8.61
C LEU A 67 -16.83 18.39 8.92
N GLU A 68 -16.82 19.62 9.41
CA GLU A 68 -15.59 20.32 9.82
C GLU A 68 -14.90 19.60 11.00
N ILE A 69 -15.66 19.22 12.03
CA ILE A 69 -15.13 18.46 13.17
C ILE A 69 -14.56 17.11 12.70
N LEU A 70 -15.26 16.40 11.82
CA LEU A 70 -14.79 15.13 11.30
C LEU A 70 -13.51 15.28 10.48
N ASN A 71 -13.45 16.23 9.55
CA ASN A 71 -12.28 16.48 8.71
C ASN A 71 -11.05 16.87 9.53
N TYR A 72 -11.20 17.80 10.48
CA TYR A 72 -10.06 18.49 11.08
C TYR A 72 -9.74 18.08 12.52
N ARG A 73 -10.58 17.26 13.17
CA ARG A 73 -10.39 16.86 14.57
C ARG A 73 -10.55 15.35 14.79
N LEU A 74 -11.59 14.74 14.22
CA LEU A 74 -11.99 13.38 14.60
C LEU A 74 -11.63 12.28 13.59
N LEU A 75 -11.17 12.60 12.37
CA LEU A 75 -10.74 11.58 11.41
C LEU A 75 -9.67 10.63 12.00
N PRO A 76 -8.63 11.08 12.72
CA PRO A 76 -7.69 10.18 13.38
C PRO A 76 -8.36 9.25 14.40
N LEU A 77 -9.36 9.75 15.14
CA LEU A 77 -10.13 8.94 16.09
C LEU A 77 -10.94 7.86 15.36
N TYR A 78 -11.56 8.16 14.22
CA TYR A 78 -12.27 7.17 13.40
C TYR A 78 -11.34 6.08 12.84
N ARG A 79 -10.10 6.43 12.50
CA ARG A 79 -9.07 5.45 12.12
C ARG A 79 -8.72 4.56 13.31
N TYR A 80 -8.43 5.17 14.45
CA TYR A 80 -8.09 4.47 15.69
C TYR A 80 -9.20 3.52 16.17
N GLN A 81 -10.46 3.91 16.03
CA GLN A 81 -11.63 3.10 16.41
C GLN A 81 -11.99 2.01 15.38
N GLY A 82 -11.30 1.93 14.24
CA GLY A 82 -11.63 1.00 13.15
C GLY A 82 -13.00 1.26 12.51
N LYS A 83 -13.51 2.50 12.58
CA LYS A 83 -14.84 2.90 12.08
C LYS A 83 -14.79 3.69 10.77
N SER A 84 -13.63 3.75 10.11
CA SER A 84 -13.44 4.50 8.86
C SER A 84 -14.36 4.02 7.73
N LYS A 85 -14.61 2.69 7.60
CA LYS A 85 -15.53 2.13 6.60
C LYS A 85 -16.97 2.60 6.81
N ALA A 86 -17.45 2.61 8.05
CA ALA A 86 -18.78 3.08 8.39
C ALA A 86 -18.92 4.58 8.10
N LEU A 87 -17.91 5.37 8.46
CA LEU A 87 -17.89 6.79 8.14
C LEU A 87 -17.89 7.04 6.63
N MET A 88 -17.10 6.29 5.87
CA MET A 88 -17.08 6.38 4.41
C MET A 88 -18.47 6.15 3.81
N TYR A 89 -19.19 5.12 4.26
CA TYR A 89 -20.56 4.88 3.82
C TYR A 89 -21.52 6.02 4.15
N ASP A 90 -21.46 6.56 5.38
CA ASP A 90 -22.28 7.69 5.80
C ASP A 90 -22.01 8.94 4.94
N VAL A 91 -20.73 9.24 4.66
CA VAL A 91 -20.33 10.44 3.90
C VAL A 91 -20.63 10.28 2.41
N THR A 92 -20.47 9.09 1.81
CA THR A 92 -20.83 8.86 0.41
C THR A 92 -22.30 9.12 0.14
N LYS A 93 -23.19 8.78 1.09
CA LYS A 93 -24.62 9.12 0.98
C LYS A 93 -24.85 10.64 0.94
N ILE A 94 -24.11 11.38 1.76
CA ILE A 94 -24.19 12.84 1.79
C ILE A 94 -23.68 13.42 0.47
N VAL A 95 -22.55 12.92 -0.05
CA VAL A 95 -22.01 13.33 -1.35
C VAL A 95 -23.02 13.06 -2.46
N SER A 96 -23.60 11.85 -2.51
CA SER A 96 -24.61 11.48 -3.52
C SER A 96 -25.86 12.39 -3.45
N ALA A 97 -26.30 12.78 -2.25
CA ALA A 97 -27.42 13.70 -2.08
C ALA A 97 -27.11 15.17 -2.47
N LEU A 98 -25.83 15.56 -2.47
CA LEU A 98 -25.40 16.94 -2.70
C LEU A 98 -24.78 17.18 -4.08
N LYS A 99 -24.28 16.15 -4.78
CA LYS A 99 -23.53 16.28 -6.04
C LYS A 99 -24.27 17.06 -7.13
N SER A 100 -25.60 16.90 -7.19
CA SER A 100 -26.48 17.58 -8.15
C SER A 100 -27.29 18.73 -7.52
N LYS A 101 -27.05 19.08 -6.25
CA LYS A 101 -27.82 20.12 -5.52
C LYS A 101 -27.18 21.50 -5.67
N ARG A 102 -27.98 22.49 -6.07
CA ARG A 102 -27.56 23.89 -6.23
C ARG A 102 -27.35 24.58 -4.88
N GLY A 103 -26.42 25.53 -4.82
CA GLY A 103 -26.23 26.43 -3.67
C GLY A 103 -25.53 25.85 -2.44
N ASP A 104 -25.36 24.52 -2.33
CA ASP A 104 -24.76 23.84 -1.15
C ASP A 104 -23.28 23.45 -1.36
N HIS A 105 -22.57 24.18 -2.22
CA HIS A 105 -21.17 23.93 -2.60
C HIS A 105 -20.25 23.68 -1.41
N ARG A 106 -20.31 24.50 -0.36
CA ARG A 106 -19.42 24.36 0.80
C ARG A 106 -19.63 23.04 1.56
N VAL A 107 -20.87 22.62 1.75
CA VAL A 107 -21.19 21.37 2.45
C VAL A 107 -20.73 20.19 1.59
N PHE A 108 -20.99 20.24 0.29
CA PHE A 108 -20.50 19.25 -0.67
C PHE A 108 -18.96 19.12 -0.62
N ARG A 109 -18.22 20.23 -0.71
CA ARG A 109 -16.75 20.21 -0.69
C ARG A 109 -16.17 19.62 0.60
N LEU A 110 -16.77 19.91 1.75
CA LEU A 110 -16.33 19.30 3.02
C LEU A 110 -16.62 17.80 3.08
N ALA A 111 -17.76 17.36 2.54
CA ALA A 111 -18.09 15.94 2.46
C ALA A 111 -17.17 15.20 1.48
N GLU A 112 -16.95 15.77 0.30
CA GLU A 112 -16.03 15.23 -0.71
C GLU A 112 -14.59 15.18 -0.17
N ASN A 113 -14.11 16.22 0.52
CA ASN A 113 -12.80 16.23 1.18
C ASN A 113 -12.68 15.15 2.26
N LEU A 114 -13.74 14.90 3.04
CA LEU A 114 -13.72 13.84 4.03
C LEU A 114 -13.65 12.45 3.35
N CYS A 115 -14.40 12.25 2.28
CA CYS A 115 -14.31 11.04 1.45
C CYS A 115 -12.91 10.87 0.85
N MET A 116 -12.32 11.90 0.25
CA MET A 116 -10.96 11.87 -0.29
C MET A 116 -9.96 11.45 0.78
N ASN A 117 -10.02 12.06 1.96
CA ASN A 117 -9.14 11.71 3.08
C ASN A 117 -9.34 10.26 3.56
N LEU A 118 -10.58 9.76 3.57
CA LEU A 118 -10.87 8.36 3.93
C LEU A 118 -10.33 7.39 2.89
N ILE A 119 -10.53 7.67 1.60
CA ILE A 119 -10.02 6.87 0.48
C ILE A 119 -8.48 6.83 0.53
N LEU A 120 -7.82 7.99 0.62
CA LEU A 120 -6.35 8.09 0.72
C LEU A 120 -5.77 7.42 1.98
N SER A 121 -6.60 7.12 2.97
CA SER A 121 -6.19 6.40 4.19
C SER A 121 -6.39 4.89 4.09
N LEU A 122 -6.95 4.38 2.98
CA LEU A 122 -7.17 2.96 2.81
C LEU A 122 -5.83 2.23 2.81
N ARG A 123 -5.77 1.19 3.62
CA ARG A 123 -4.60 0.33 3.78
C ARG A 123 -4.76 -1.02 3.05
N ASP A 124 -6.00 -1.37 2.74
CA ASP A 124 -6.40 -2.65 2.17
C ASP A 124 -7.38 -2.46 1.00
N PHE A 125 -7.51 -3.52 0.20
CA PHE A 125 -8.53 -3.67 -0.83
C PHE A 125 -9.93 -3.68 -0.21
N PHE A 126 -10.61 -2.53 -0.16
CA PHE A 126 -12.04 -2.50 0.12
C PHE A 126 -12.72 -1.21 -0.34
N LEU A 127 -13.47 -1.28 -1.43
CA LEU A 127 -14.48 -0.29 -1.78
C LEU A 127 -15.72 -1.04 -2.28
N GLY A 128 -16.83 -0.91 -1.55
CA GLY A 128 -18.14 -1.38 -2.01
C GLY A 128 -18.67 -0.51 -3.16
N PRO A 129 -19.82 -0.90 -3.75
CA PRO A 129 -20.45 -0.12 -4.81
C PRO A 129 -20.77 1.29 -4.27
N THR A 130 -20.14 2.29 -4.83
CA THR A 130 -20.28 3.69 -4.42
C THR A 130 -20.46 4.56 -5.64
N GLU A 131 -21.58 5.27 -5.71
CA GLU A 131 -21.79 6.33 -6.70
C GLU A 131 -20.94 7.54 -6.34
N PHE A 132 -19.67 7.48 -6.69
CA PHE A 132 -18.73 8.55 -6.48
C PHE A 132 -18.83 9.63 -7.57
N THR A 133 -18.38 10.83 -7.19
CA THR A 133 -18.12 11.92 -8.12
C THR A 133 -16.88 11.59 -8.95
N GLU A 134 -16.70 12.27 -10.07
CA GLU A 134 -15.51 12.13 -10.92
C GLU A 134 -14.20 12.25 -10.11
N THR A 135 -14.10 13.26 -9.24
CA THR A 135 -12.94 13.48 -8.36
C THR A 135 -12.68 12.28 -7.45
N LEU A 136 -13.71 11.75 -6.80
CA LEU A 136 -13.60 10.61 -5.90
C LEU A 136 -13.25 9.31 -6.65
N ASN A 137 -13.76 9.15 -7.87
CA ASN A 137 -13.38 8.05 -8.75
C ASN A 137 -11.89 8.11 -9.10
N ARG A 138 -11.37 9.28 -9.48
CA ARG A 138 -9.93 9.45 -9.78
C ARG A 138 -9.06 9.17 -8.56
N VAL A 139 -9.39 9.76 -7.41
CA VAL A 139 -8.66 9.53 -6.14
C VAL A 139 -8.69 8.04 -5.76
N THR A 140 -9.82 7.36 -5.97
CA THR A 140 -9.96 5.92 -5.76
C THR A 140 -8.99 5.12 -6.64
N ILE A 141 -8.97 5.37 -7.95
CA ILE A 141 -8.10 4.65 -8.88
C ILE A 141 -6.62 4.89 -8.55
N VAL A 142 -6.23 6.13 -8.24
CA VAL A 142 -4.86 6.44 -7.81
C VAL A 142 -4.50 5.73 -6.52
N THR A 143 -5.41 5.71 -5.56
CA THR A 143 -5.20 5.02 -4.27
C THR A 143 -5.05 3.50 -4.50
N LEU A 144 -5.88 2.90 -5.35
CA LEU A 144 -5.74 1.49 -5.72
C LEU A 144 -4.39 1.21 -6.39
N ALA A 145 -3.95 2.09 -7.30
CA ALA A 145 -2.64 1.97 -7.94
C ALA A 145 -1.51 2.02 -6.92
N ILE A 146 -1.58 2.93 -5.93
CA ILE A 146 -0.61 3.02 -4.84
C ILE A 146 -0.64 1.76 -3.97
N ILE A 147 -1.81 1.29 -3.55
CA ILE A 147 -1.96 0.10 -2.70
C ILE A 147 -1.39 -1.13 -3.40
N ILE A 148 -1.81 -1.41 -4.63
CA ILE A 148 -1.30 -2.56 -5.39
C ILE A 148 0.21 -2.46 -5.58
N LYS A 149 0.73 -1.28 -5.93
CA LYS A 149 2.16 -1.10 -6.18
C LYS A 149 3.02 -1.23 -4.93
N THR A 150 2.52 -0.82 -3.77
CA THR A 150 3.29 -0.77 -2.51
C THR A 150 3.03 -1.95 -1.58
N ARG A 151 1.90 -2.65 -1.73
CA ARG A 151 1.47 -3.72 -0.83
C ARG A 151 1.02 -4.98 -1.55
N GLY A 152 0.90 -4.96 -2.88
CA GLY A 152 0.34 -6.04 -3.68
C GLY A 152 -1.12 -6.37 -3.34
N ILE A 153 -1.66 -7.37 -4.02
CA ILE A 153 -2.97 -7.95 -3.72
C ILE A 153 -2.80 -9.12 -2.77
N ALA A 154 -3.31 -8.98 -1.54
CA ALA A 154 -3.09 -9.92 -0.45
C ALA A 154 -3.87 -11.25 -0.59
N ASP A 155 -5.04 -11.23 -1.21
CA ASP A 155 -5.93 -12.40 -1.34
C ASP A 155 -6.22 -12.68 -2.83
N ALA A 156 -6.20 -13.96 -3.21
CA ALA A 156 -6.53 -14.39 -4.56
C ALA A 156 -7.97 -14.04 -4.94
N ASP A 157 -8.90 -14.07 -3.97
CA ASP A 157 -10.30 -13.75 -4.22
C ASP A 157 -10.48 -12.26 -4.61
N HIS A 158 -9.65 -11.36 -4.09
CA HIS A 158 -9.71 -9.94 -4.45
C HIS A 158 -9.39 -9.67 -5.92
N LEU A 159 -8.56 -10.51 -6.56
CA LEU A 159 -8.29 -10.42 -8.00
C LEU A 159 -9.56 -10.63 -8.82
N LEU A 160 -10.44 -11.54 -8.38
CA LEU A 160 -11.70 -11.86 -9.08
C LEU A 160 -12.69 -10.69 -9.05
N TYR A 161 -12.71 -9.91 -7.96
CA TYR A 161 -13.61 -8.77 -7.80
C TYR A 161 -13.07 -7.46 -8.38
N LEU A 162 -11.75 -7.37 -8.60
CA LEU A 162 -11.10 -6.14 -9.06
C LEU A 162 -11.73 -5.61 -10.36
N GLN A 163 -11.95 -6.48 -11.35
CA GLN A 163 -12.54 -6.06 -12.62
C GLN A 163 -13.93 -5.46 -12.43
N THR A 164 -14.84 -6.15 -11.75
CA THR A 164 -16.20 -5.66 -11.49
C THR A 164 -16.20 -4.37 -10.69
N MET A 165 -15.29 -4.23 -9.71
CA MET A 165 -15.13 -3.01 -8.94
C MET A 165 -14.68 -1.85 -9.83
N LEU A 166 -13.70 -2.06 -10.71
CA LEU A 166 -13.24 -1.03 -11.65
C LEU A 166 -14.36 -0.61 -12.60
N GLU A 167 -15.10 -1.56 -13.15
CA GLU A 167 -16.27 -1.28 -14.00
C GLU A 167 -17.30 -0.41 -13.27
N GLN A 168 -17.60 -0.69 -12.00
CA GLN A 168 -18.52 0.10 -11.19
C GLN A 168 -18.02 1.52 -10.90
N ILE A 169 -16.76 1.67 -10.47
CA ILE A 169 -16.14 2.97 -10.20
C ILE A 169 -16.15 3.83 -11.47
N LEU A 170 -15.89 3.21 -12.61
CA LEU A 170 -15.65 3.89 -13.87
C LEU A 170 -16.92 4.07 -14.71
N ALA A 171 -18.04 3.48 -14.33
CA ALA A 171 -19.32 3.51 -15.05
C ALA A 171 -19.81 4.93 -15.33
N THR A 172 -19.62 5.86 -14.38
CA THR A 172 -20.05 7.26 -14.50
C THR A 172 -18.90 8.23 -14.79
N SER A 173 -17.66 7.73 -14.85
CA SER A 173 -16.48 8.59 -15.06
C SER A 173 -16.26 8.89 -16.54
N ASN A 174 -15.92 10.14 -16.84
CA ASN A 174 -15.65 10.61 -18.21
C ASN A 174 -14.16 10.78 -18.52
N HIS A 175 -13.28 10.89 -17.51
CA HIS A 175 -11.88 11.17 -17.75
C HIS A 175 -11.04 9.92 -18.00
N THR A 176 -10.03 10.10 -18.84
CA THR A 176 -8.98 9.13 -19.11
C THR A 176 -7.73 9.47 -18.31
N TRP A 177 -6.69 8.66 -18.49
CA TRP A 177 -5.35 8.87 -17.97
C TRP A 177 -4.38 8.92 -19.14
N SER A 178 -3.41 9.82 -19.10
CA SER A 178 -2.35 9.85 -20.12
C SER A 178 -1.50 8.58 -20.07
N GLU A 179 -0.85 8.26 -21.20
CA GLU A 179 0.16 7.19 -21.25
C GLU A 179 1.29 7.43 -20.23
N LYS A 180 1.66 8.70 -20.05
CA LYS A 180 2.70 9.16 -19.12
C LYS A 180 2.38 8.85 -17.66
N THR A 181 1.12 8.91 -17.26
CA THR A 181 0.68 8.52 -15.92
C THR A 181 0.46 7.01 -15.83
N LEU A 182 -0.20 6.41 -16.84
CA LEU A 182 -0.53 4.98 -16.88
C LEU A 182 0.70 4.07 -16.80
N ARG A 183 1.87 4.48 -17.32
CA ARG A 183 3.11 3.69 -17.19
C ARG A 183 3.55 3.45 -15.75
N TYR A 184 3.12 4.29 -14.80
CA TYR A 184 3.45 4.13 -13.38
C TYR A 184 2.45 3.26 -12.62
N PHE A 185 1.30 2.96 -13.22
CA PHE A 185 0.28 2.12 -12.62
C PHE A 185 0.67 0.64 -12.74
N PRO A 186 0.21 -0.21 -11.80
CA PRO A 186 0.29 -1.66 -11.93
C PRO A 186 -0.33 -2.13 -13.26
N SER A 187 0.24 -3.17 -13.87
CA SER A 187 -0.23 -3.71 -15.16
C SER A 187 -1.73 -4.03 -15.15
N LEU A 188 -2.21 -4.67 -14.08
CA LEU A 188 -3.63 -5.01 -13.91
C LEU A 188 -4.56 -3.80 -14.07
N LEU A 189 -4.19 -2.64 -13.52
CA LEU A 189 -4.99 -1.42 -13.68
C LEU A 189 -4.75 -0.77 -15.04
N ARG A 190 -3.50 -0.72 -15.49
CA ARG A 190 -3.11 -0.11 -16.76
C ARG A 190 -3.83 -0.75 -17.94
N ASP A 191 -3.87 -2.09 -17.98
CA ASP A 191 -4.43 -2.85 -19.09
C ASP A 191 -5.96 -2.71 -19.16
N PHE A 192 -6.62 -2.41 -18.03
CA PHE A 192 -8.03 -2.05 -17.97
C PHE A 192 -8.26 -0.60 -18.42
N LEU A 193 -7.48 0.35 -17.89
CA LEU A 193 -7.68 1.78 -18.10
C LEU A 193 -7.30 2.26 -19.51
N ILE A 194 -6.34 1.60 -20.16
CA ILE A 194 -5.88 1.96 -21.52
C ILE A 194 -6.98 1.76 -22.59
N GLN A 195 -7.97 0.92 -22.30
CA GLN A 195 -9.09 0.64 -23.23
C GLN A 195 -10.11 1.78 -23.27
N ARG A 196 -10.00 2.78 -22.37
CA ARG A 196 -10.94 3.90 -22.30
C ARG A 196 -10.70 4.89 -23.44
N ILE A 197 -11.79 5.25 -24.13
CA ILE A 197 -11.76 6.24 -25.21
C ILE A 197 -11.58 7.64 -24.64
N ASP A 198 -10.56 8.35 -25.12
CA ASP A 198 -10.37 9.77 -24.83
C ASP A 198 -11.39 10.63 -25.58
N LYS A 199 -12.23 11.34 -24.83
CA LYS A 199 -13.29 12.20 -25.37
C LYS A 199 -12.87 13.68 -25.50
N ARG A 200 -11.63 14.05 -25.13
CA ARG A 200 -11.17 15.45 -25.20
C ARG A 200 -11.28 16.02 -26.61
N GLY A 201 -10.88 15.27 -27.63
CA GLY A 201 -11.00 15.69 -29.03
C GLY A 201 -12.45 15.97 -29.45
N LEU A 202 -13.41 15.16 -28.99
CA LEU A 202 -14.83 15.38 -29.25
C LEU A 202 -15.34 16.64 -28.51
N ALA A 203 -14.94 16.84 -27.25
CA ALA A 203 -15.31 18.03 -26.50
C ALA A 203 -14.82 19.33 -27.16
N ILE A 204 -13.63 19.31 -27.77
CA ILE A 204 -13.12 20.46 -28.54
C ILE A 204 -13.92 20.68 -29.84
N GLN A 205 -14.34 19.62 -30.53
CA GLN A 205 -15.22 19.76 -31.70
C GLN A 205 -16.58 20.34 -31.34
N GLU A 206 -17.17 19.89 -30.23
CA GLU A 206 -18.43 20.44 -29.69
C GLU A 206 -18.26 21.90 -29.27
N TRP A 207 -17.13 22.25 -28.66
CA TRP A 207 -16.77 23.64 -28.35
C TRP A 207 -16.77 24.50 -29.61
N GLN A 208 -16.07 24.10 -30.67
CA GLN A 208 -15.97 24.86 -31.92
C GLN A 208 -17.35 25.11 -32.56
N GLN A 209 -18.29 24.18 -32.43
CA GLN A 209 -19.67 24.36 -32.91
C GLN A 209 -20.48 25.33 -32.04
N ALA A 210 -20.25 25.32 -30.73
CA ALA A 210 -20.98 26.15 -29.78
C ALA A 210 -20.35 27.54 -29.54
N GLU A 211 -19.07 27.73 -29.88
CA GLU A 211 -18.23 28.86 -29.49
C GLU A 211 -18.91 30.20 -29.75
N THR A 212 -19.36 30.46 -30.97
CA THR A 212 -20.01 31.74 -31.33
C THR A 212 -21.22 32.04 -30.44
N THR A 213 -22.03 31.03 -30.16
CA THR A 213 -23.22 31.19 -29.31
C THR A 213 -22.83 31.41 -27.86
N VAL A 214 -21.87 30.63 -27.34
CA VAL A 214 -21.38 30.75 -25.96
C VAL A 214 -20.75 32.12 -25.72
N ILE A 215 -19.90 32.60 -26.64
CA ILE A 215 -19.24 33.90 -26.54
C ILE A 215 -20.26 35.04 -26.57
N ASN A 216 -21.30 34.95 -27.43
CA ASN A 216 -22.38 35.93 -27.45
C ASN A 216 -23.16 35.97 -26.12
N GLN A 217 -23.50 34.81 -25.57
CA GLN A 217 -24.16 34.71 -24.26
C GLN A 217 -23.28 35.23 -23.13
N CYS A 218 -21.99 34.87 -23.13
CA CYS A 218 -21.02 35.36 -22.14
C CYS A 218 -20.83 36.87 -22.24
N THR A 219 -20.82 37.45 -23.44
CA THR A 219 -20.69 38.91 -23.61
C THR A 219 -21.88 39.66 -23.02
N GLN A 220 -23.10 39.15 -23.25
CA GLN A 220 -24.33 39.72 -22.66
C GLN A 220 -24.35 39.58 -21.13
N LEU A 221 -23.86 38.44 -20.61
CA LEU A 221 -23.85 38.15 -19.17
C LEU A 221 -22.74 38.86 -18.40
N LEU A 222 -21.55 38.95 -19.00
CA LEU A 222 -20.29 39.25 -18.33
C LEU A 222 -19.66 40.57 -18.77
N SER A 223 -20.21 41.31 -19.73
CA SER A 223 -19.69 42.67 -20.00
C SER A 223 -19.72 43.55 -18.74
N PRO A 224 -18.79 44.51 -18.57
CA PRO A 224 -18.79 45.40 -17.40
C PRO A 224 -20.09 46.22 -17.26
N SER A 225 -20.77 46.46 -18.38
CA SER A 225 -22.07 47.13 -18.46
C SER A 225 -23.26 46.16 -18.52
N ALA A 226 -23.07 44.87 -18.23
CA ALA A 226 -24.12 43.86 -18.32
C ALA A 226 -25.28 44.17 -17.35
N ASP A 227 -26.51 44.01 -17.84
CA ASP A 227 -27.71 44.13 -17.02
C ASP A 227 -27.75 43.00 -15.97
N PRO A 228 -27.77 43.32 -14.66
CA PRO A 228 -27.84 42.32 -13.60
C PRO A 228 -29.07 41.38 -13.69
N THR A 229 -30.15 41.80 -14.36
CA THR A 229 -31.35 40.98 -14.53
C THR A 229 -31.15 39.83 -15.53
N TYR A 230 -30.18 39.97 -16.45
CA TYR A 230 -29.86 38.95 -17.45
C TYR A 230 -29.38 37.63 -16.82
N VAL A 231 -28.82 37.67 -15.60
CA VAL A 231 -28.42 36.48 -14.84
C VAL A 231 -29.57 35.48 -14.74
N MET A 232 -30.80 35.94 -14.42
CA MET A 232 -31.97 35.06 -14.31
C MET A 232 -32.41 34.52 -15.67
N THR A 233 -32.28 35.34 -16.73
CA THR A 233 -32.54 34.91 -18.11
C THR A 233 -31.58 33.80 -18.51
N TYR A 234 -30.28 33.96 -18.24
CA TYR A 234 -29.26 32.95 -18.52
C TYR A 234 -29.53 31.64 -17.78
N ILE A 235 -29.77 31.70 -16.46
CA ILE A 235 -30.06 30.50 -15.65
C ILE A 235 -31.30 29.75 -16.14
N SER A 236 -32.32 30.48 -16.60
CA SER A 236 -33.61 29.89 -16.98
C SER A 236 -33.63 29.38 -18.43
N HIS A 237 -32.97 30.08 -19.35
CA HIS A 237 -33.14 29.86 -20.80
C HIS A 237 -31.88 29.43 -21.54
N SER A 238 -30.68 29.45 -20.92
CA SER A 238 -29.49 28.93 -21.58
C SER A 238 -29.60 27.42 -21.83
N PHE A 239 -29.18 26.98 -23.02
CA PHE A 239 -29.12 25.56 -23.37
C PHE A 239 -28.18 24.83 -22.40
N PRO A 240 -28.61 23.71 -21.78
CA PRO A 240 -27.78 22.96 -20.85
C PRO A 240 -26.39 22.60 -21.40
N GLN A 241 -26.32 22.23 -22.69
CA GLN A 241 -25.09 21.91 -23.41
C GLN A 241 -24.11 23.10 -23.53
N HIS A 242 -24.59 24.34 -23.46
CA HIS A 242 -23.74 25.53 -23.53
C HIS A 242 -23.25 25.95 -22.14
N ARG A 243 -23.97 25.57 -21.07
CA ARG A 243 -23.62 25.93 -19.69
C ARG A 243 -22.29 25.35 -19.23
N GLN A 244 -21.88 24.19 -19.77
CA GLN A 244 -20.59 23.57 -19.46
C GLN A 244 -19.39 24.40 -19.97
N TYR A 245 -19.64 25.34 -20.88
CA TYR A 245 -18.61 26.22 -21.46
C TYR A 245 -18.60 27.62 -20.84
N LEU A 246 -19.35 27.88 -19.77
CA LEU A 246 -19.43 29.21 -19.16
C LEU A 246 -18.05 29.70 -18.69
N CYS A 247 -17.28 28.84 -18.01
CA CYS A 247 -15.94 29.19 -17.56
C CYS A 247 -14.97 29.38 -18.73
N ALA A 248 -15.09 28.56 -19.79
CA ALA A 248 -14.28 28.69 -21.01
C ALA A 248 -14.55 30.02 -21.73
N GLY A 249 -15.83 30.36 -21.96
CA GLY A 249 -16.23 31.61 -22.61
C GLY A 249 -15.85 32.84 -21.79
N ALA A 250 -16.03 32.79 -20.47
CA ALA A 250 -15.57 33.85 -19.56
C ALA A 250 -14.04 34.04 -19.63
N TRP A 251 -13.27 32.95 -19.67
CA TRP A 251 -11.81 33.01 -19.81
C TRP A 251 -11.37 33.63 -21.14
N ILE A 252 -12.02 33.29 -22.25
CA ILE A 252 -11.74 33.87 -23.58
C ILE A 252 -11.99 35.38 -23.59
N LEU A 253 -13.10 35.84 -22.99
CA LEU A 253 -13.45 37.27 -22.93
C LEU A 253 -12.46 38.12 -22.12
N MET A 254 -11.71 37.52 -21.18
CA MET A 254 -10.70 38.26 -20.42
C MET A 254 -9.54 38.74 -21.31
N GLN A 255 -9.10 37.93 -22.29
CA GLN A 255 -7.96 38.25 -23.18
C GLN A 255 -6.64 38.65 -22.45
N GLY A 256 -6.46 38.25 -21.19
CA GLY A 256 -5.33 38.66 -20.34
C GLY A 256 -5.61 39.89 -19.46
N HIS A 257 -6.82 40.43 -19.55
CA HIS A 257 -7.35 41.59 -18.83
C HIS A 257 -8.60 41.17 -18.05
N PRO A 258 -8.45 40.59 -16.84
CA PRO A 258 -9.58 40.06 -16.09
C PRO A 258 -10.66 41.09 -15.73
N GLU A 259 -10.30 42.38 -15.71
CA GLU A 259 -11.20 43.53 -15.57
C GLU A 259 -12.25 43.65 -16.68
N ASN A 260 -12.06 42.96 -17.82
CA ASN A 260 -13.00 42.96 -18.93
C ASN A 260 -14.29 42.17 -18.65
N ILE A 261 -14.35 41.43 -17.55
CA ILE A 261 -15.55 40.67 -17.18
C ILE A 261 -16.17 41.10 -15.85
N ASN A 262 -17.49 41.00 -15.75
CA ASN A 262 -18.27 41.17 -14.55
C ASN A 262 -18.24 39.87 -13.72
N SER A 263 -17.26 39.77 -12.84
CA SER A 263 -17.06 38.63 -11.95
C SER A 263 -18.23 38.38 -10.98
N LEU A 264 -18.99 39.42 -10.63
CA LEU A 264 -20.16 39.29 -9.76
C LEU A 264 -21.30 38.53 -10.44
N ASN A 265 -21.56 38.81 -11.72
CA ASN A 265 -22.55 38.07 -12.49
C ASN A 265 -22.12 36.60 -12.67
N LEU A 266 -20.82 36.37 -12.95
CA LEU A 266 -20.27 35.02 -13.03
C LEU A 266 -20.46 34.25 -11.72
N ALA A 267 -20.14 34.87 -10.57
CA ALA A 267 -20.32 34.27 -9.25
C ALA A 267 -21.79 33.89 -8.98
N ARG A 268 -22.74 34.76 -9.36
CA ARG A 268 -24.18 34.51 -9.20
C ARG A 268 -24.63 33.31 -10.01
N VAL A 269 -24.16 33.15 -11.25
CA VAL A 269 -24.50 32.00 -12.09
C VAL A 269 -23.85 30.72 -11.56
N LEU A 270 -22.56 30.74 -11.21
CA LEU A 270 -21.85 29.56 -10.67
C LEU A 270 -22.46 29.06 -9.36
N ARG A 271 -23.01 29.96 -8.53
CA ARG A 271 -23.73 29.57 -7.31
C ARG A 271 -24.97 28.72 -7.59
N GLU A 272 -25.63 28.96 -8.73
CA GLU A 272 -26.81 28.23 -9.18
C GLU A 272 -26.48 26.95 -9.95
N PHE A 273 -25.19 26.70 -10.26
CA PHE A 273 -24.75 25.40 -10.75
C PHE A 273 -24.61 24.42 -9.58
N SER A 274 -24.78 23.14 -9.86
CA SER A 274 -24.40 22.07 -8.94
C SER A 274 -22.87 21.91 -8.87
N PRO A 275 -22.34 21.30 -7.81
CA PRO A 275 -20.91 21.05 -7.70
C PRO A 275 -20.32 20.25 -8.87
N GLU A 276 -21.06 19.28 -9.42
CA GLU A 276 -20.64 18.52 -10.59
C GLU A 276 -20.61 19.38 -11.86
N GLU A 277 -21.61 20.25 -12.07
CA GLU A 277 -21.61 21.19 -13.19
C GLU A 277 -20.43 22.17 -13.11
N VAL A 278 -20.06 22.63 -11.92
CA VAL A 278 -18.85 23.46 -11.69
C VAL A 278 -17.58 22.68 -12.02
N THR A 279 -17.48 21.43 -11.57
CA THR A 279 -16.32 20.56 -11.87
C THR A 279 -16.18 20.35 -13.38
N SER A 280 -17.28 20.01 -14.06
CA SER A 280 -17.31 19.85 -15.52
C SER A 280 -16.89 21.14 -16.23
N ASN A 281 -17.39 22.30 -15.79
CA ASN A 281 -17.01 23.60 -16.35
C ASN A 281 -15.51 23.86 -16.26
N ILE A 282 -14.86 23.50 -15.14
CA ILE A 282 -13.43 23.69 -14.95
C ILE A 282 -12.64 22.78 -15.89
N TYR A 283 -13.01 21.50 -15.99
CA TYR A 283 -12.36 20.56 -16.90
C TYR A 283 -12.48 21.00 -18.35
N THR A 284 -13.68 21.40 -18.77
CA THR A 284 -13.94 21.93 -20.12
C THR A 284 -13.17 23.23 -20.38
N MET A 285 -13.11 24.16 -19.40
CA MET A 285 -12.30 25.37 -19.51
C MET A 285 -10.81 25.05 -19.71
N VAL A 286 -10.27 24.06 -18.99
CA VAL A 286 -8.87 23.63 -19.16
C VAL A 286 -8.63 23.05 -20.55
N ASP A 287 -9.53 22.18 -21.04
CA ASP A 287 -9.37 21.60 -22.37
C ASP A 287 -9.42 22.70 -23.46
N VAL A 288 -10.36 23.65 -23.37
CA VAL A 288 -10.46 24.80 -24.29
C VAL A 288 -9.24 25.73 -24.17
N LEU A 289 -8.77 26.01 -22.95
CA LEU A 289 -7.57 26.81 -22.69
C LEU A 289 -6.34 26.24 -23.41
N LEU A 290 -6.08 24.94 -23.23
CA LEU A 290 -4.93 24.27 -23.83
C LEU A 290 -5.05 24.23 -25.36
N HIS A 291 -6.24 23.93 -25.88
CA HIS A 291 -6.51 24.01 -27.32
C HIS A 291 -6.26 25.41 -27.88
N HIS A 292 -6.73 26.46 -27.19
CA HIS A 292 -6.54 27.84 -27.60
C HIS A 292 -5.06 28.24 -27.62
N ILE A 293 -4.27 27.85 -26.60
CA ILE A 293 -2.81 28.06 -26.61
C ILE A 293 -2.18 27.42 -27.85
N GLN A 294 -2.51 26.16 -28.15
CA GLN A 294 -1.99 25.47 -29.33
C GLN A 294 -2.36 26.18 -30.64
N LEU A 295 -3.59 26.69 -30.74
CA LEU A 295 -4.09 27.39 -31.91
C LEU A 295 -3.38 28.74 -32.09
N GLU A 296 -3.24 29.55 -31.05
CA GLU A 296 -2.55 30.85 -31.11
C GLU A 296 -1.05 30.70 -31.41
N LEU A 297 -0.41 29.64 -30.94
CA LEU A 297 0.97 29.31 -31.32
C LEU A 297 1.11 29.06 -32.82
N GLN A 298 0.14 28.37 -33.44
CA GLN A 298 0.12 28.16 -34.90
C GLN A 298 -0.07 29.48 -35.67
N HIS A 299 -0.74 30.47 -35.06
CA HIS A 299 -0.89 31.82 -35.61
C HIS A 299 0.35 32.71 -35.38
N GLY A 300 1.40 32.19 -34.76
CA GLY A 300 2.68 32.90 -34.57
C GLY A 300 2.80 33.72 -33.28
N HIS A 301 1.86 33.55 -32.33
CA HIS A 301 1.95 34.23 -31.04
C HIS A 301 3.04 33.63 -30.14
N SER A 302 3.62 34.47 -29.27
CA SER A 302 4.65 34.06 -28.31
C SER A 302 4.07 33.16 -27.23
N LEU A 303 4.67 31.98 -27.03
CA LEU A 303 4.30 31.06 -25.95
C LEU A 303 4.34 31.72 -24.57
N GLN A 304 5.36 32.54 -24.32
CA GLN A 304 5.54 33.21 -23.04
C GLN A 304 4.37 34.17 -22.75
N ASP A 305 3.93 34.91 -23.76
CA ASP A 305 2.82 35.86 -23.61
C ASP A 305 1.50 35.13 -23.40
N LEU A 306 1.27 34.02 -24.12
CA LEU A 306 0.08 33.18 -23.96
C LEU A 306 -0.01 32.57 -22.56
N LEU A 307 1.09 32.02 -22.05
CA LEU A 307 1.16 31.45 -20.70
C LEU A 307 0.96 32.52 -19.62
N LEU A 308 1.53 33.71 -19.81
CA LEU A 308 1.35 34.84 -18.89
C LEU A 308 -0.12 35.27 -18.81
N LYS A 309 -0.79 35.42 -19.97
CA LYS A 309 -2.22 35.75 -20.04
C LYS A 309 -3.09 34.66 -19.41
N ALA A 310 -2.82 33.40 -19.72
CA ALA A 310 -3.51 32.26 -19.14
C ALA A 310 -3.41 32.27 -17.60
N CYS A 311 -2.19 32.44 -17.07
CA CYS A 311 -1.95 32.48 -15.63
C CYS A 311 -2.58 33.70 -14.97
N ALA A 312 -2.59 34.87 -15.62
CA ALA A 312 -3.25 36.07 -15.10
C ALA A 312 -4.77 35.88 -14.96
N ASN A 313 -5.41 35.32 -16.00
CA ASN A 313 -6.84 35.00 -15.98
C ASN A 313 -7.18 33.96 -14.90
N LEU A 314 -6.42 32.86 -14.83
CA LEU A 314 -6.63 31.82 -13.82
C LEU A 314 -6.37 32.34 -12.39
N ALA A 315 -5.38 33.19 -12.19
CA ALA A 315 -5.13 33.83 -10.90
C ALA A 315 -6.32 34.69 -10.45
N PHE A 316 -6.98 35.39 -11.37
CA PHE A 316 -8.19 36.16 -11.07
C PHE A 316 -9.34 35.27 -10.59
N TYR A 317 -9.55 34.13 -11.28
CA TYR A 317 -10.56 33.14 -10.88
C TYR A 317 -10.36 32.63 -9.45
N ILE A 318 -9.12 32.35 -9.07
CA ILE A 318 -8.81 31.63 -7.82
C ILE A 318 -8.57 32.60 -6.65
N TRP A 319 -7.80 33.67 -6.86
CA TRP A 319 -7.24 34.44 -5.75
C TRP A 319 -7.99 35.73 -5.45
N THR A 320 -8.59 36.35 -6.47
CA THR A 320 -9.25 37.66 -6.34
C THR A 320 -10.69 37.50 -5.88
N HIS A 321 -11.44 36.62 -6.55
CA HIS A 321 -12.86 36.43 -6.28
C HIS A 321 -13.24 35.02 -5.82
N GLU A 322 -12.26 34.11 -5.71
CA GLU A 322 -12.45 32.72 -5.26
C GLU A 322 -13.64 32.03 -5.96
N LEU A 323 -13.77 32.25 -7.28
CA LEU A 323 -14.90 31.84 -8.10
C LEU A 323 -14.92 30.34 -8.36
N ILE A 324 -13.74 29.73 -8.47
CA ILE A 324 -13.57 28.30 -8.73
C ILE A 324 -12.60 27.67 -7.72
N PRO A 325 -12.82 26.40 -7.34
CA PRO A 325 -11.91 25.65 -6.48
C PRO A 325 -10.54 25.43 -7.12
N LEU A 326 -9.48 25.91 -6.45
CA LEU A 326 -8.08 25.74 -6.86
C LEU A 326 -7.72 24.27 -7.06
N ASP A 327 -8.09 23.41 -6.12
CA ASP A 327 -7.73 21.99 -6.11
C ASP A 327 -8.32 21.23 -7.31
N ILE A 328 -9.52 21.58 -7.75
CA ILE A 328 -10.13 20.99 -8.96
C ILE A 328 -9.48 21.52 -10.23
N LEU A 329 -9.12 22.81 -10.29
CA LEU A 329 -8.37 23.35 -11.42
C LEU A 329 -6.97 22.71 -11.54
N LEU A 330 -6.26 22.57 -10.42
CA LEU A 330 -4.96 21.90 -10.39
C LEU A 330 -5.10 20.44 -10.83
N LEU A 331 -6.11 19.72 -10.33
CA LEU A 331 -6.37 18.34 -10.75
C LEU A 331 -6.65 18.28 -12.25
N ALA A 332 -7.51 19.16 -12.78
CA ALA A 332 -7.81 19.22 -14.21
C ALA A 332 -6.56 19.46 -15.06
N LEU A 333 -5.65 20.35 -14.65
CA LEU A 333 -4.39 20.58 -15.36
C LEU A 333 -3.41 19.40 -15.24
N ILE A 334 -3.27 18.81 -14.04
CA ILE A 334 -2.36 17.67 -13.80
C ILE A 334 -2.82 16.43 -14.57
N ASP A 335 -4.13 16.25 -14.73
CA ASP A 335 -4.70 15.17 -15.53
C ASP A 335 -4.37 15.26 -17.03
N ARG A 336 -3.83 16.40 -17.49
CA ARG A 336 -3.41 16.72 -18.87
C ARG A 336 -1.88 16.77 -18.95
N ASP A 337 -1.19 15.91 -18.20
CA ASP A 337 0.28 15.85 -18.16
C ASP A 337 0.93 15.38 -19.47
N ASP A 338 0.12 15.01 -20.47
CA ASP A 338 0.48 14.78 -21.86
C ASP A 338 0.52 16.06 -22.71
N ASP A 339 -0.14 17.14 -22.27
CA ASP A 339 0.02 18.46 -22.89
C ASP A 339 1.30 19.16 -22.35
N PRO A 340 2.15 19.73 -23.23
CA PRO A 340 3.42 20.33 -22.83
C PRO A 340 3.28 21.59 -21.95
N HIS A 341 2.10 22.21 -21.90
CA HIS A 341 1.86 23.48 -21.24
C HIS A 341 1.10 23.33 -19.91
N ALA A 342 0.30 22.27 -19.75
CA ALA A 342 -0.56 22.10 -18.57
C ALA A 342 0.22 22.13 -17.23
N LEU A 343 1.31 21.36 -17.12
CA LEU A 343 2.15 21.36 -15.91
C LEU A 343 2.92 22.67 -15.71
N HIS A 344 3.25 23.38 -16.78
CA HIS A 344 3.89 24.70 -16.67
C HIS A 344 2.94 25.74 -16.07
N ILE A 345 1.66 25.69 -16.45
CA ILE A 345 0.61 26.51 -15.85
C ILE A 345 0.45 26.17 -14.36
N VAL A 346 0.45 24.88 -14.00
CA VAL A 346 0.40 24.44 -12.59
C VAL A 346 1.55 25.03 -11.77
N MET A 347 2.79 24.88 -12.23
CA MET A 347 3.96 25.45 -11.54
C MET A 347 3.82 26.97 -11.39
N SER A 348 3.45 27.66 -12.47
CA SER A 348 3.26 29.11 -12.47
C SER A 348 2.20 29.58 -11.48
N LEU A 349 1.10 28.83 -11.32
CA LEU A 349 0.04 29.12 -10.36
C LEU A 349 0.49 28.87 -8.91
N LEU A 350 1.30 27.84 -8.66
CA LEU A 350 1.82 27.51 -7.32
C LEU A 350 2.91 28.48 -6.85
N ASP A 351 3.69 29.04 -7.77
CA ASP A 351 4.74 30.03 -7.48
C ASP A 351 4.21 31.46 -7.25
N ARG A 352 2.89 31.68 -7.43
CA ARG A 352 2.25 32.97 -7.19
C ARG A 352 2.40 33.44 -5.74
N GLN A 353 2.75 34.71 -5.58
CA GLN A 353 2.96 35.33 -4.26
C GLN A 353 1.69 35.24 -3.39
N GLU A 354 0.51 35.32 -3.99
CA GLU A 354 -0.78 35.25 -3.29
C GLU A 354 -0.98 33.93 -2.54
N LEU A 355 -0.52 32.80 -3.10
CA LEU A 355 -0.54 31.50 -2.41
C LEU A 355 0.58 31.42 -1.38
N GLN A 356 1.80 31.81 -1.75
CA GLN A 356 2.96 31.75 -0.87
C GLN A 356 2.74 32.56 0.42
N GLN A 357 2.14 33.75 0.32
CA GLN A 357 1.77 34.57 1.47
C GLN A 357 0.70 33.92 2.33
N ARG A 358 -0.36 33.35 1.74
CA ARG A 358 -1.41 32.62 2.48
C ARG A 358 -0.83 31.42 3.24
N VAL A 359 0.03 30.62 2.60
CA VAL A 359 0.70 29.47 3.24
C VAL A 359 1.64 29.93 4.36
N LYS A 360 2.46 30.96 4.13
CA LYS A 360 3.34 31.53 5.15
C LYS A 360 2.56 32.05 6.36
N GLN A 361 1.46 32.76 6.12
CA GLN A 361 0.59 33.27 7.17
C GLN A 361 -0.08 32.12 7.94
N TYR A 362 -0.56 31.09 7.24
CA TYR A 362 -1.13 29.91 7.89
C TYR A 362 -0.09 29.21 8.76
N CYS A 363 1.11 28.92 8.24
CA CYS A 363 2.16 28.24 8.98
C CYS A 363 2.61 29.03 10.22
N SER A 364 2.63 30.37 10.13
CA SER A 364 2.99 31.24 11.25
C SER A 364 1.94 31.28 12.37
N ASN A 365 0.67 30.98 12.05
CA ASN A 365 -0.47 31.18 12.96
C ASN A 365 -1.20 29.88 13.38
N ARG A 366 -0.96 28.75 12.71
CA ARG A 366 -1.76 27.51 12.88
C ARG A 366 -1.63 26.83 14.26
N GLY A 367 -0.65 27.22 15.08
CA GLY A 367 -0.33 26.51 16.32
C GLY A 367 0.26 25.12 16.07
N PRO A 368 0.53 24.33 17.12
CA PRO A 368 0.99 22.95 16.96
C PRO A 368 -0.12 22.06 16.36
N PRO A 369 0.22 21.03 15.57
CA PRO A 369 -0.76 20.09 15.01
C PRO A 369 -1.52 19.33 16.11
N GLU A 370 -0.95 19.20 17.30
CA GLU A 370 -1.56 18.64 18.51
C GLU A 370 -2.62 19.59 19.11
N HIS A 371 -3.71 19.83 18.37
CA HIS A 371 -4.79 20.76 18.77
C HIS A 371 -5.40 20.47 20.16
N TRP A 372 -5.29 19.22 20.63
CA TRP A 372 -5.74 18.80 21.97
C TRP A 372 -4.86 19.34 23.11
N LEU A 373 -3.62 19.78 22.85
CA LEU A 373 -2.72 20.39 23.85
C LEU A 373 -2.89 21.92 23.97
N VAL A 374 -3.53 22.55 22.99
CA VAL A 374 -3.61 24.02 22.90
C VAL A 374 -4.65 24.57 23.87
N SER A 375 -4.22 25.31 24.90
CA SER A 375 -5.15 25.88 25.90
C SER A 375 -5.52 27.36 25.67
N THR A 376 -5.08 27.97 24.57
CA THR A 376 -5.32 29.40 24.28
C THR A 376 -6.75 29.68 23.83
N SER A 377 -7.23 30.91 24.03
CA SER A 377 -8.55 31.36 23.56
C SER A 377 -8.67 31.27 22.04
N PHE A 378 -9.58 30.42 21.56
CA PHE A 378 -9.90 30.33 20.14
C PHE A 378 -10.62 31.60 19.67
N LYS A 379 -9.94 32.43 18.87
CA LYS A 379 -10.56 33.59 18.20
C LYS A 379 -11.18 33.11 16.88
N ARG A 380 -12.42 33.50 16.57
CA ARG A 380 -12.91 33.48 15.18
C ARG A 380 -12.01 34.44 14.41
N THR A 381 -11.25 33.96 13.44
CA THR A 381 -10.43 34.82 12.58
C THR A 381 -11.34 35.80 11.82
N PRO A 382 -11.22 37.12 12.02
CA PRO A 382 -11.65 38.10 11.02
C PRO A 382 -10.63 38.08 9.85
N PRO A 383 -10.93 38.68 8.69
CA PRO A 383 -9.91 38.95 7.67
C PRO A 383 -8.75 39.76 8.30
N PRO A 384 -7.53 39.64 7.77
CA PRO A 384 -6.32 39.58 8.58
C PRO A 384 -5.98 40.92 9.24
N SER A 385 -5.76 40.89 10.56
CA SER A 385 -4.85 41.81 11.25
C SER A 385 -4.27 41.20 12.54
N GLN A 386 -2.95 41.06 12.50
CA GLN A 386 -1.91 41.04 13.56
C GLN A 386 -2.04 40.19 14.86
N SER A 387 -1.10 39.23 14.92
CA SER A 387 -0.11 38.87 15.95
C SER A 387 -0.46 38.70 17.44
N GLY A 388 0.10 37.62 18.01
CA GLY A 388 0.53 37.52 19.41
C GLY A 388 1.23 36.18 19.68
N GLN A 389 2.49 36.22 20.12
CA GLN A 389 3.31 35.06 20.54
C GLN A 389 2.84 34.46 21.87
N ALA A 390 3.06 33.16 22.06
CA ALA A 390 3.28 32.59 23.40
C ALA A 390 4.20 31.35 23.32
N ASN A 391 5.22 31.34 24.17
CA ASN A 391 6.15 30.24 24.44
C ASN A 391 5.49 29.17 25.33
N VAL A 392 6.01 27.93 25.30
CA VAL A 392 6.64 27.19 26.44
C VAL A 392 6.45 25.65 26.36
N SER A 393 7.59 24.99 26.63
CA SER A 393 7.94 23.68 27.23
C SER A 393 7.58 22.33 26.59
N ASP A 394 8.67 21.56 26.40
CA ASP A 394 8.76 20.10 26.37
C ASP A 394 8.08 19.40 27.54
N GLY A 395 7.53 18.21 27.24
CA GLY A 395 7.25 17.19 28.24
C GLY A 395 5.78 16.77 28.37
N GLN A 396 5.08 16.45 27.28
CA GLN A 396 3.84 15.68 27.33
C GLN A 396 3.62 14.87 26.05
N LYS A 397 3.49 13.54 26.20
CA LYS A 397 3.37 12.57 25.11
C LYS A 397 2.17 12.88 24.20
N ALA A 398 2.42 12.92 22.89
CA ALA A 398 1.43 13.23 21.85
C ALA A 398 0.31 12.18 21.78
N PHE A 399 -0.91 12.61 21.42
CA PHE A 399 -2.10 11.77 21.28
C PHE A 399 -2.01 10.72 20.17
N TYR A 400 -0.99 10.78 19.30
CA TYR A 400 -0.59 9.64 18.46
C TYR A 400 -0.11 8.41 19.27
N GLN A 401 0.02 8.55 20.59
CA GLN A 401 0.34 7.47 21.53
C GLN A 401 -0.84 7.03 22.41
N ILE A 402 -2.10 7.15 21.98
CA ILE A 402 -3.04 6.08 22.35
C ILE A 402 -2.68 4.89 21.46
N GLN A 403 -1.62 4.20 21.90
CA GLN A 403 -1.00 3.08 21.22
C GLN A 403 -1.97 1.91 21.28
N ASP A 404 -2.63 1.62 20.16
CA ASP A 404 -2.70 0.22 19.78
C ASP A 404 -1.24 -0.22 19.53
N PRO A 405 -0.72 -1.23 20.25
CA PRO A 405 0.61 -1.78 20.02
C PRO A 405 0.90 -2.09 18.53
N GLY A 406 -0.15 -2.38 17.74
CA GLY A 406 -0.03 -2.58 16.29
C GLY A 406 0.29 -1.31 15.49
N THR A 407 -0.16 -0.13 15.93
CA THR A 407 -0.02 1.12 15.14
C THR A 407 1.36 1.76 15.27
N TYR A 408 1.97 1.72 16.47
CA TYR A 408 3.32 2.24 16.67
C TYR A 408 4.37 1.39 15.94
N THR A 409 4.25 0.06 16.05
CA THR A 409 5.15 -0.86 15.35
C THR A 409 5.06 -0.67 13.84
N GLN A 410 3.86 -0.50 13.29
CA GLN A 410 3.65 -0.17 11.88
C GLN A 410 4.28 1.18 11.50
N LEU A 411 4.14 2.21 12.33
CA LEU A 411 4.77 3.52 12.08
C LEU A 411 6.30 3.41 12.05
N VAL A 412 6.88 2.66 12.98
CA VAL A 412 8.33 2.42 13.01
C VAL A 412 8.78 1.69 11.74
N LEU A 413 8.03 0.66 11.32
CA LEU A 413 8.30 -0.07 10.09
C LEU A 413 8.21 0.84 8.84
N GLU A 414 7.12 1.61 8.71
CA GLU A 414 6.93 2.55 7.59
C GLU A 414 8.03 3.62 7.56
N THR A 415 8.46 4.11 8.74
CA THR A 415 9.57 5.08 8.84
C THR A 415 10.89 4.47 8.38
N ALA A 416 11.20 3.24 8.81
CA ALA A 416 12.41 2.53 8.39
C ALA A 416 12.43 2.28 6.87
N VAL A 417 11.28 1.93 6.27
CA VAL A 417 11.15 1.77 4.81
C VAL A 417 11.43 3.09 4.09
N ILE A 418 10.84 4.19 4.55
CA ILE A 418 11.07 5.52 3.96
C ILE A 418 12.55 5.91 4.08
N GLU A 419 13.17 5.67 5.23
CA GLU A 419 14.60 5.95 5.45
C GLU A 419 15.47 5.19 4.46
N LEU A 420 15.26 3.87 4.32
CA LEU A 420 16.00 3.05 3.36
C LEU A 420 15.81 3.50 1.92
N LEU A 421 14.58 3.83 1.51
CA LEU A 421 14.29 4.31 0.16
C LEU A 421 14.84 5.71 -0.11
N SER A 422 15.15 6.47 0.93
CA SER A 422 15.73 7.82 0.82
C SER A 422 17.26 7.81 0.73
N LEU A 423 17.91 6.66 0.95
CA LEU A 423 19.37 6.55 0.87
C LEU A 423 19.84 6.63 -0.60
N PRO A 424 20.94 7.36 -0.89
CA PRO A 424 21.50 7.48 -2.24
C PRO A 424 22.35 6.25 -2.62
N VAL A 425 21.82 5.05 -2.43
CA VAL A 425 22.50 3.76 -2.69
C VAL A 425 21.60 2.84 -3.51
N SER A 426 22.17 1.85 -4.18
CA SER A 426 21.38 0.91 -4.98
C SER A 426 20.61 -0.09 -4.10
N ALA A 427 19.52 -0.65 -4.64
CA ALA A 427 18.79 -1.73 -3.98
C ALA A 427 19.71 -2.93 -3.65
N SER A 428 20.67 -3.26 -4.53
CA SER A 428 21.63 -4.34 -4.31
C SER A 428 22.54 -4.10 -3.10
N GLN A 429 22.99 -2.85 -2.89
CA GLN A 429 23.84 -2.49 -1.75
C GLN A 429 23.07 -2.57 -0.43
N ILE A 430 21.83 -2.09 -0.41
CA ILE A 430 20.95 -2.18 0.78
C ILE A 430 20.70 -3.65 1.13
N VAL A 431 20.28 -4.45 0.15
CA VAL A 431 19.99 -5.87 0.36
C VAL A 431 21.23 -6.63 0.81
N SER A 432 22.38 -6.44 0.15
CA SER A 432 23.63 -7.10 0.57
C SER A 432 24.00 -6.72 2.01
N SER A 433 23.85 -5.46 2.40
CA SER A 433 24.10 -5.03 3.79
C SER A 433 23.18 -5.72 4.81
N LEU A 434 21.87 -5.77 4.54
CA LEU A 434 20.90 -6.46 5.40
C LEU A 434 21.19 -7.96 5.49
N VAL A 435 21.52 -8.59 4.37
CA VAL A 435 21.86 -10.00 4.30
C VAL A 435 23.16 -10.30 5.06
N GLN A 436 24.18 -9.45 4.95
CA GLN A 436 25.43 -9.59 5.71
C GLN A 436 25.22 -9.46 7.22
N ILE A 437 24.31 -8.58 7.66
CA ILE A 437 23.90 -8.51 9.07
C ILE A 437 23.31 -9.85 9.52
N VAL A 438 22.38 -10.40 8.73
CA VAL A 438 21.70 -11.67 9.02
C VAL A 438 22.67 -12.85 9.06
N VAL A 439 23.58 -12.96 8.10
CA VAL A 439 24.57 -14.04 8.03
C VAL A 439 25.46 -14.06 9.27
N ASN A 440 25.90 -12.89 9.74
CA ASN A 440 26.88 -12.77 10.81
C ASN A 440 26.27 -12.53 12.20
N ILE A 441 24.94 -12.65 12.34
CA ILE A 441 24.21 -12.15 13.51
C ILE A 441 24.55 -12.90 14.80
N GLN A 442 24.58 -14.23 14.75
CA GLN A 442 24.86 -15.07 15.91
C GLN A 442 26.32 -14.95 16.37
N PRO A 443 27.34 -15.03 15.47
CA PRO A 443 28.73 -14.75 15.84
C PRO A 443 28.92 -13.36 16.49
N THR A 444 28.27 -12.34 15.94
CA THR A 444 28.37 -10.95 16.43
C THR A 444 27.77 -10.82 17.84
N LEU A 445 26.60 -11.42 18.08
CA LEU A 445 25.95 -11.39 19.40
C LEU A 445 26.75 -12.17 20.45
N ILE A 446 27.29 -13.34 20.11
CA ILE A 446 28.11 -14.15 21.03
C ILE A 446 29.40 -13.42 21.41
N GLN A 447 30.12 -12.84 20.44
CA GLN A 447 31.34 -12.06 20.70
C GLN A 447 31.07 -10.85 21.61
N SER A 448 29.93 -10.18 21.43
CA SER A 448 29.55 -9.03 22.25
C SER A 448 29.21 -9.38 23.71
N SER A 449 28.74 -10.61 23.96
CA SER A 449 28.45 -11.11 25.31
C SER A 449 29.71 -11.53 26.08
N ASN A 450 30.68 -12.13 25.39
CA ASN A 450 31.94 -12.61 26.00
C ASN A 450 32.91 -11.46 26.33
N GLY A 451 32.72 -10.26 25.78
CA GLY A 451 33.51 -9.07 26.10
C GLY A 451 33.30 -8.48 27.50
N LEU A 452 32.33 -8.99 28.28
CA LEU A 452 32.06 -8.53 29.66
C LEU A 452 32.87 -9.23 30.76
N HIS A 453 33.65 -10.28 30.43
CA HIS A 453 34.44 -11.02 31.43
C HIS A 453 35.94 -10.87 31.21
N GLY A 454 36.51 -9.76 31.70
CA GLY A 454 37.95 -9.55 31.81
C GLY A 454 38.37 -9.07 33.19
N ALA A 455 38.59 -9.99 34.15
CA ALA A 455 39.49 -9.93 35.33
C ALA A 455 39.20 -11.11 36.31
N PRO A 456 40.18 -11.58 37.12
CA PRO A 456 40.58 -12.98 37.12
C PRO A 456 40.16 -13.81 38.36
N SER A 457 40.30 -15.13 38.20
CA SER A 457 40.32 -16.18 39.23
C SER A 457 39.05 -16.39 40.07
N GLY A 458 38.29 -17.43 39.71
CA GLY A 458 37.24 -18.00 40.54
C GLY A 458 36.74 -19.31 39.94
N VAL A 459 37.15 -20.42 40.52
CA VAL A 459 36.69 -21.78 40.19
C VAL A 459 35.17 -21.85 40.41
N GLY A 460 34.38 -22.22 39.40
CA GLY A 460 32.95 -22.46 39.60
C GLY A 460 32.11 -22.65 38.34
N GLN A 461 31.98 -23.92 37.92
CA GLN A 461 30.87 -24.53 37.15
C GLN A 461 30.50 -23.93 35.78
N GLY A 462 31.05 -24.57 34.74
CA GLY A 462 30.61 -24.39 33.35
C GLY A 462 29.21 -24.96 33.11
N SER A 463 28.36 -24.17 32.47
CA SER A 463 27.17 -24.65 31.78
C SER A 463 27.62 -25.36 30.51
N VAL A 464 27.56 -26.69 30.54
CA VAL A 464 27.86 -27.57 29.42
C VAL A 464 26.66 -27.52 28.47
N LEU A 465 26.88 -27.01 27.26
CA LEU A 465 26.00 -27.22 26.11
C LEU A 465 25.83 -28.74 25.87
N PRO A 466 24.64 -29.25 25.51
CA PRO A 466 24.48 -30.66 25.20
C PRO A 466 25.21 -30.98 23.88
N THR A 467 26.31 -31.74 23.97
CA THR A 467 26.97 -32.36 22.82
C THR A 467 26.45 -33.79 22.65
N SER A 468 26.02 -34.15 21.44
CA SER A 468 25.73 -35.54 21.04
C SER A 468 27.02 -36.40 20.98
N PRO A 469 26.92 -37.74 21.09
CA PRO A 469 28.07 -38.62 21.31
C PRO A 469 28.94 -38.73 20.06
N SER A 470 30.25 -38.48 20.22
CA SER A 470 31.24 -38.54 19.15
C SER A 470 31.67 -40.00 18.88
N GLY A 471 31.50 -40.47 17.65
CA GLY A 471 32.33 -41.54 17.10
C GLY A 471 33.73 -40.99 16.85
N GLY A 472 34.75 -41.62 17.43
CA GLY A 472 36.11 -41.08 17.48
C GLY A 472 36.85 -41.08 16.15
N SER A 473 37.55 -39.98 15.89
CA SER A 473 38.78 -39.94 15.09
C SER A 473 39.55 -38.68 15.50
N THR A 474 40.74 -38.89 16.04
CA THR A 474 41.77 -37.88 16.29
C THR A 474 42.56 -37.60 15.01
N ASP A 475 43.10 -36.37 14.93
CA ASP A 475 43.97 -35.76 13.89
C ASP A 475 43.20 -34.72 13.05
N SER A 476 43.54 -33.44 12.98
CA SER A 476 44.87 -32.82 12.97
C SER A 476 44.75 -31.28 13.06
N LEU A 477 45.91 -30.65 13.25
CA LEU A 477 46.19 -29.28 13.67
C LEU A 477 45.63 -28.13 12.81
N GLY A 478 45.52 -26.97 13.47
CA GLY A 478 44.86 -25.78 13.00
C GLY A 478 45.48 -25.06 11.80
N THR A 479 44.62 -24.32 11.11
CA THR A 479 44.99 -23.15 10.30
C THR A 479 44.05 -22.00 10.66
N SER A 480 44.57 -21.04 11.42
CA SER A 480 43.89 -19.80 11.74
C SER A 480 43.79 -18.93 10.49
N ARG A 481 42.57 -18.71 9.98
CA ARG A 481 42.25 -17.53 9.15
C ARG A 481 41.54 -16.51 10.02
N SER A 482 42.18 -15.36 10.23
CA SER A 482 41.66 -14.22 10.98
C SER A 482 40.36 -13.68 10.34
N PRO A 483 39.27 -13.43 11.09
CA PRO A 483 38.17 -12.63 10.57
C PRO A 483 38.53 -11.14 10.71
N ALA A 484 38.30 -10.38 9.64
CA ALA A 484 38.37 -8.93 9.66
C ALA A 484 37.32 -8.37 10.64
N SER A 485 37.76 -7.51 11.55
CA SER A 485 36.87 -6.82 12.49
C SER A 485 35.96 -5.85 11.76
N VAL A 486 34.67 -6.18 11.65
CA VAL A 486 33.64 -5.23 11.21
C VAL A 486 33.43 -4.23 12.35
N SER A 487 33.98 -3.03 12.22
CA SER A 487 33.64 -1.92 13.13
C SER A 487 32.20 -1.47 12.85
N GLY A 488 31.33 -1.47 13.87
CA GLY A 488 30.08 -0.70 13.79
C GLY A 488 28.92 -1.10 14.69
N ILE A 489 28.81 -2.35 15.15
CA ILE A 489 27.62 -2.78 15.93
C ILE A 489 27.97 -2.88 17.41
N ASN A 490 27.57 -1.88 18.20
CA ASN A 490 27.71 -1.89 19.65
C ASN A 490 26.62 -2.80 20.29
N ALA A 491 26.68 -4.10 20.00
CA ALA A 491 25.66 -5.09 20.36
C ALA A 491 25.56 -5.38 21.88
N SER A 492 26.58 -5.01 22.65
CA SER A 492 26.63 -5.20 24.12
C SER A 492 25.52 -4.47 24.88
N ASN A 493 25.07 -3.31 24.38
CA ASN A 493 23.94 -2.56 24.93
C ASN A 493 22.57 -3.14 24.56
N PHE A 494 22.48 -3.93 23.49
CA PHE A 494 21.23 -4.45 22.94
C PHE A 494 20.77 -5.71 23.69
N VAL A 495 21.69 -6.62 23.99
CA VAL A 495 21.42 -7.85 24.76
C VAL A 495 21.07 -7.52 26.21
N SER A 496 21.84 -6.62 26.85
CA SER A 496 21.65 -6.27 28.27
C SER A 496 20.34 -5.53 28.59
N ARG A 497 19.76 -4.80 27.63
CA ARG A 497 18.50 -4.03 27.82
C ARG A 497 17.24 -4.77 27.39
N SER A 498 17.35 -5.84 26.60
CA SER A 498 16.20 -6.49 25.97
C SER A 498 15.63 -7.68 26.77
N GLY A 499 16.42 -8.28 27.67
CA GLY A 499 16.00 -9.45 28.45
C GLY A 499 15.90 -10.77 27.65
N TYR A 500 16.27 -10.75 26.36
CA TYR A 500 16.29 -11.94 25.49
C TYR A 500 17.65 -12.63 25.48
N THR A 501 17.66 -13.94 25.22
CA THR A 501 18.91 -14.67 24.93
C THR A 501 19.47 -14.25 23.57
N CYS A 502 20.78 -14.43 23.34
CA CYS A 502 21.40 -14.15 22.03
C CYS A 502 20.72 -14.91 20.88
N GLN A 503 20.27 -16.15 21.12
CA GLN A 503 19.53 -16.96 20.15
C GLN A 503 18.16 -16.34 19.83
N GLN A 504 17.38 -15.98 20.85
CA GLN A 504 16.08 -15.34 20.65
C GLN A 504 16.20 -14.02 19.90
N LEU A 505 17.20 -13.21 20.27
CA LEU A 505 17.46 -11.93 19.60
C LEU A 505 17.87 -12.12 18.13
N SER A 506 18.65 -13.17 17.82
CA SER A 506 19.00 -13.49 16.43
C SER A 506 17.76 -13.78 15.57
N CYS A 507 16.83 -14.60 16.07
CA CYS A 507 15.60 -14.92 15.36
C CYS A 507 14.71 -13.68 15.16
N LEU A 508 14.58 -12.82 16.18
CA LEU A 508 13.80 -11.58 16.09
C LEU A 508 14.38 -10.60 15.06
N LEU A 509 15.71 -10.49 14.99
CA LEU A 509 16.37 -9.63 14.01
C LEU A 509 16.23 -10.18 12.58
N ILE A 510 16.35 -11.50 12.39
CA ILE A 510 16.07 -12.14 11.10
C ILE A 510 14.62 -11.88 10.68
N GLN A 511 13.67 -12.01 11.61
CA GLN A 511 12.26 -11.74 11.36
C GLN A 511 12.01 -10.26 11.00
N ALA A 512 12.65 -9.34 11.71
CA ALA A 512 12.55 -7.91 11.42
C ALA A 512 13.13 -7.57 10.03
N CYS A 513 14.28 -8.14 9.65
CA CYS A 513 14.86 -8.00 8.32
C CYS A 513 13.93 -8.57 7.23
N GLY A 514 13.35 -9.75 7.45
CA GLY A 514 12.41 -10.36 6.51
C GLY A 514 11.14 -9.54 6.33
N LEU A 515 10.56 -9.03 7.43
CA LEU A 515 9.42 -8.11 7.40
C LEU A 515 9.76 -6.81 6.66
N LEU A 516 10.90 -6.19 6.97
CA LEU A 516 11.37 -4.95 6.35
C LEU A 516 11.58 -5.12 4.84
N LEU A 517 12.25 -6.20 4.43
CA LEU A 517 12.44 -6.53 3.02
C LEU A 517 11.11 -6.74 2.29
N ALA A 518 10.11 -7.33 2.95
CA ALA A 518 8.78 -7.54 2.37
C ALA A 518 7.97 -6.24 2.19
N GLN A 519 8.36 -5.14 2.83
CA GLN A 519 7.76 -3.81 2.63
C GLN A 519 8.45 -3.00 1.52
N LEU A 520 9.58 -3.47 0.99
CA LEU A 520 10.31 -2.77 -0.06
C LEU A 520 9.78 -3.10 -1.46
N PRO A 521 10.02 -2.26 -2.48
CA PRO A 521 9.60 -2.52 -3.85
C PRO A 521 10.16 -3.85 -4.41
N PRO A 522 9.48 -4.48 -5.39
CA PRO A 522 9.89 -5.76 -5.97
C PRO A 522 11.33 -5.84 -6.49
N ASP A 523 11.93 -4.72 -6.90
CA ASP A 523 13.34 -4.66 -7.30
C ASP A 523 14.29 -5.13 -6.18
N PHE A 524 13.97 -4.84 -4.91
CA PHE A 524 14.73 -5.32 -3.76
C PHE A 524 14.56 -6.83 -3.57
N HIS A 525 13.40 -7.39 -3.89
CA HIS A 525 13.14 -8.83 -3.79
C HIS A 525 14.00 -9.61 -4.78
N VAL A 526 14.14 -9.10 -6.01
CA VAL A 526 15.03 -9.71 -7.02
C VAL A 526 16.48 -9.71 -6.53
N GLN A 527 16.94 -8.60 -5.93
CA GLN A 527 18.28 -8.55 -5.34
C GLN A 527 18.44 -9.52 -4.16
N LEU A 528 17.39 -9.70 -3.34
CA LEU A 528 17.40 -10.67 -2.23
C LEU A 528 17.57 -12.08 -2.76
N TYR A 529 16.86 -12.44 -3.83
CA TYR A 529 16.98 -13.77 -4.44
C TYR A 529 18.37 -14.01 -5.03
N LEU A 530 18.95 -13.00 -5.69
CA LEU A 530 20.31 -13.06 -6.21
C LEU A 530 21.32 -13.27 -5.08
N GLU A 531 21.28 -12.44 -4.05
CA GLU A 531 22.25 -12.49 -2.94
C GLU A 531 22.11 -13.77 -2.10
N ALA A 532 20.87 -14.19 -1.81
CA ALA A 532 20.61 -15.45 -1.11
C ALA A 532 21.14 -16.65 -1.92
N SER A 533 20.89 -16.68 -3.23
CA SER A 533 21.40 -17.74 -4.10
C SER A 533 22.92 -17.75 -4.19
N ARG A 534 23.57 -16.58 -4.20
CA ARG A 534 25.03 -16.43 -4.19
C ARG A 534 25.63 -17.05 -2.94
N ILE A 535 25.09 -16.72 -1.77
CA ILE A 535 25.57 -17.26 -0.48
C ILE A 535 25.39 -18.78 -0.43
N ILE A 536 24.22 -19.28 -0.85
CA ILE A 536 23.96 -20.73 -0.89
C ILE A 536 24.97 -21.43 -1.82
N LYS A 537 25.27 -20.87 -2.99
CA LYS A 537 26.21 -21.44 -3.97
C LYS A 537 27.69 -21.36 -3.57
N GLU A 538 28.09 -20.32 -2.86
CA GLU A 538 29.48 -20.13 -2.40
C GLU A 538 29.86 -21.05 -1.21
N THR A 539 28.90 -21.83 -0.72
CA THR A 539 29.07 -22.76 0.40
C THR A 539 30.05 -23.89 0.08
N TRP A 540 30.98 -24.16 0.99
CA TRP A 540 31.92 -25.28 0.87
C TRP A 540 31.22 -26.65 0.79
N TRP A 541 29.99 -26.78 1.31
CA TRP A 541 29.18 -28.00 1.18
C TRP A 541 28.99 -28.46 -0.27
N LEU A 542 29.04 -27.52 -1.21
CA LEU A 542 28.82 -27.79 -2.63
C LEU A 542 30.12 -27.95 -3.42
N SER A 543 31.29 -27.75 -2.78
CA SER A 543 32.59 -27.65 -3.45
C SER A 543 33.70 -28.51 -2.84
N ASP A 544 33.57 -29.00 -1.60
CA ASP A 544 34.59 -29.84 -0.96
C ASP A 544 34.29 -31.34 -1.11
N GLY A 545 34.95 -31.98 -2.09
CA GLY A 545 34.82 -33.42 -2.36
C GLY A 545 35.53 -34.35 -1.37
N LYS A 546 36.03 -33.83 -0.24
CA LYS A 546 36.83 -34.60 0.74
C LYS A 546 36.03 -35.24 1.87
N ARG A 547 34.78 -34.82 2.11
CA ARG A 547 33.90 -35.40 3.16
C ARG A 547 32.93 -36.40 2.56
N SER A 548 32.48 -37.37 3.37
CA SER A 548 31.51 -38.37 2.89
C SER A 548 30.14 -37.72 2.65
N MET A 549 29.38 -38.25 1.68
CA MET A 549 28.05 -37.73 1.33
C MET A 549 27.09 -37.76 2.54
N GLY A 550 27.20 -38.78 3.40
CA GLY A 550 26.37 -38.91 4.60
C GLY A 550 26.66 -37.88 5.71
N GLU A 551 27.92 -37.46 5.88
CA GLU A 551 28.28 -36.38 6.82
C GLU A 551 27.77 -35.02 6.34
N LEU A 552 27.84 -34.80 5.03
CA LEU A 552 27.32 -33.60 4.38
C LEU A 552 25.79 -33.51 4.53
N ASP A 553 25.11 -34.62 4.30
CA ASP A 553 23.66 -34.75 4.42
C ASP A 553 23.18 -34.56 5.87
N SER A 554 23.91 -35.09 6.85
CA SER A 554 23.63 -34.85 8.26
C SER A 554 23.78 -33.38 8.63
N ALA A 555 24.86 -32.72 8.22
CA ALA A 555 25.10 -31.30 8.49
C ALA A 555 24.01 -30.40 7.87
N VAL A 556 23.58 -30.70 6.64
CA VAL A 556 22.48 -30.00 5.95
C VAL A 556 21.15 -30.24 6.66
N GLY A 557 20.86 -31.49 7.04
CA GLY A 557 19.64 -31.86 7.76
C GLY A 557 19.52 -31.09 9.08
N TYR A 558 20.57 -31.10 9.91
CA TYR A 558 20.56 -30.42 11.21
C TYR A 558 20.46 -28.89 11.08
N ALA A 559 21.24 -28.27 10.19
CA ALA A 559 21.28 -26.82 10.04
C ALA A 559 19.98 -26.19 9.50
N LEU A 560 19.18 -26.97 8.78
CA LEU A 560 17.92 -26.53 8.17
C LEU A 560 16.68 -26.83 9.03
N LEU A 561 16.82 -27.61 10.10
CA LEU A 561 15.70 -27.99 10.98
C LEU A 561 15.45 -26.98 12.09
N ASP A 562 16.49 -26.33 12.64
CA ASP A 562 16.36 -25.34 13.70
C ASP A 562 17.41 -24.21 13.58
N PRO A 563 17.00 -22.97 13.21
CA PRO A 563 17.92 -21.84 13.10
C PRO A 563 18.43 -21.34 14.46
N THR A 564 17.85 -21.78 15.59
CA THR A 564 18.35 -21.45 16.94
C THR A 564 19.61 -22.23 17.31
N TRP A 565 19.91 -23.29 16.56
CA TRP A 565 21.11 -24.11 16.73
C TRP A 565 22.21 -23.56 15.84
N ALA A 566 23.07 -22.72 16.42
CA ALA A 566 24.36 -22.41 15.82
C ALA A 566 25.14 -23.73 15.71
N ALA A 567 25.28 -24.26 14.51
CA ALA A 567 26.15 -25.41 14.31
C ALA A 567 27.62 -24.98 14.51
N GLN A 568 28.49 -25.95 14.79
CA GLN A 568 29.91 -25.69 15.10
C GLN A 568 30.67 -24.98 13.95
N ASP A 569 30.10 -24.93 12.75
CA ASP A 569 30.65 -24.23 11.58
C ASP A 569 29.83 -22.98 11.19
N ASN A 570 30.55 -21.90 10.85
CA ASN A 570 29.93 -20.62 10.45
C ASN A 570 29.09 -20.74 9.16
N THR A 571 29.39 -21.70 8.31
CA THR A 571 28.75 -21.87 7.00
C THR A 571 27.34 -22.45 7.12
N SER A 572 27.14 -23.48 7.93
CA SER A 572 25.82 -24.04 8.21
C SER A 572 24.86 -23.02 8.82
N THR A 573 25.37 -22.24 9.78
CA THR A 573 24.68 -21.15 10.44
C THR A 573 24.26 -20.07 9.44
N ALA A 574 25.15 -19.69 8.51
CA ALA A 574 24.84 -18.74 7.46
C ALA A 574 23.67 -19.23 6.57
N ILE A 575 23.69 -20.50 6.13
CA ILE A 575 22.60 -21.05 5.31
C ILE A 575 21.29 -21.09 6.09
N GLY A 576 21.31 -21.58 7.33
CA GLY A 576 20.12 -21.62 8.19
C GLY A 576 19.50 -20.22 8.35
N ASN A 577 20.33 -19.21 8.58
CA ASN A 577 19.89 -17.81 8.68
C ASN A 577 19.30 -17.27 7.37
N ILE A 578 19.88 -17.60 6.21
CA ILE A 578 19.34 -17.21 4.90
C ILE A 578 17.99 -17.87 4.62
N VAL A 579 17.85 -19.17 4.92
CA VAL A 579 16.57 -19.88 4.75
C VAL A 579 15.52 -19.30 5.69
N ALA A 580 15.86 -19.02 6.95
CA ALA A 580 14.97 -18.36 7.90
C ALA A 580 14.58 -16.94 7.47
N LEU A 581 15.52 -16.17 6.89
CA LEU A 581 15.24 -14.85 6.32
C LEU A 581 14.24 -14.95 5.16
N LEU A 582 14.45 -15.89 4.24
CA LEU A 582 13.53 -16.12 3.11
C LEU A 582 12.15 -16.53 3.59
N HIS A 583 12.05 -17.41 4.60
CA HIS A 583 10.77 -17.79 5.19
C HIS A 583 10.05 -16.61 5.85
N SER A 584 10.77 -15.83 6.64
CA SER A 584 10.22 -14.61 7.24
C SER A 584 9.73 -13.64 6.17
N PHE A 585 10.55 -13.40 5.14
CA PHE A 585 10.20 -12.56 4.01
C PHE A 585 8.94 -13.06 3.28
N PHE A 586 8.92 -14.33 2.88
CA PHE A 586 7.78 -14.98 2.21
C PHE A 586 6.49 -14.97 3.02
N SER A 587 6.58 -15.15 4.34
CA SER A 587 5.42 -15.13 5.22
C SER A 587 4.70 -13.77 5.18
N ASN A 588 5.45 -12.69 4.97
CA ASN A 588 4.97 -11.31 4.92
C ASN A 588 4.65 -10.80 3.50
N LEU A 589 4.92 -11.58 2.45
CA LEU A 589 4.55 -11.19 1.08
C LEU A 589 3.03 -11.31 0.83
N PRO A 590 2.43 -10.37 0.09
CA PRO A 590 1.09 -10.50 -0.45
C PRO A 590 1.02 -11.61 -1.52
N GLN A 591 -0.17 -12.15 -1.76
CA GLN A 591 -0.38 -13.26 -2.69
C GLN A 591 0.15 -12.96 -4.11
N GLU A 592 -0.08 -11.75 -4.62
CA GLU A 592 0.42 -11.31 -5.93
C GLU A 592 1.95 -11.42 -6.04
N TRP A 593 2.68 -11.05 -5.00
CA TRP A 593 4.15 -11.02 -5.04
C TRP A 593 4.78 -12.39 -4.79
N LEU A 594 4.01 -13.35 -4.25
CA LEU A 594 4.47 -14.74 -4.14
C LEU A 594 4.76 -15.34 -5.51
N GLU A 595 4.18 -14.83 -6.61
CA GLU A 595 4.53 -15.28 -7.95
C GLU A 595 6.02 -15.10 -8.24
N GLY A 596 6.65 -14.02 -7.76
CA GLY A 596 8.07 -13.74 -7.98
C GLY A 596 9.02 -14.71 -7.28
N THR A 597 8.55 -15.48 -6.30
CA THR A 597 9.41 -16.37 -5.48
C THR A 597 10.14 -17.43 -6.30
N HIS A 598 9.59 -17.87 -7.44
CA HIS A 598 10.26 -18.83 -8.33
C HIS A 598 11.63 -18.37 -8.84
N LEU A 599 11.94 -17.07 -8.80
CA LEU A 599 13.24 -16.54 -9.20
C LEU A 599 14.39 -17.08 -8.34
N ILE A 600 14.16 -17.37 -7.05
CA ILE A 600 15.21 -18.01 -6.21
C ILE A 600 15.64 -19.34 -6.80
N ILE A 601 14.69 -20.15 -7.28
CA ILE A 601 14.96 -21.45 -7.88
C ILE A 601 15.71 -21.29 -9.20
N LYS A 602 15.30 -20.32 -10.03
CA LYS A 602 16.01 -19.99 -11.27
C LYS A 602 17.47 -19.62 -10.99
N HIS A 603 17.72 -18.85 -9.92
CA HIS A 603 19.07 -18.45 -9.54
C HIS A 603 19.87 -19.56 -8.84
N LEU A 604 19.22 -20.54 -8.19
CA LEU A 604 19.89 -21.71 -7.61
C LEU A 604 20.36 -22.71 -8.66
N ARG A 605 19.72 -22.77 -9.83
CA ARG A 605 20.12 -23.69 -10.91
C ARG A 605 21.54 -23.43 -11.45
N PRO A 606 22.24 -24.47 -11.93
CA PRO A 606 21.84 -25.88 -11.94
C PRO A 606 21.87 -26.51 -10.53
N VAL A 607 20.90 -27.39 -10.23
CA VAL A 607 20.84 -28.14 -8.97
C VAL A 607 21.36 -29.55 -9.23
N THR A 608 22.53 -29.89 -8.67
CA THR A 608 23.26 -31.11 -9.01
C THR A 608 23.46 -32.09 -7.85
N SER A 609 23.08 -31.71 -6.62
CA SER A 609 23.28 -32.52 -5.43
C SER A 609 22.01 -32.65 -4.59
N VAL A 610 21.92 -33.73 -3.82
CA VAL A 610 20.80 -33.97 -2.88
C VAL A 610 20.76 -32.87 -1.80
N ALA A 611 21.91 -32.41 -1.32
CA ALA A 611 22.00 -31.29 -0.39
C ALA A 611 21.36 -29.99 -0.94
N MET A 612 21.69 -29.61 -2.19
CA MET A 612 21.12 -28.43 -2.83
C MET A 612 19.61 -28.60 -3.08
N LEU A 613 19.18 -29.82 -3.40
CA LEU A 613 17.78 -30.18 -3.55
C LEU A 613 17.01 -30.01 -2.23
N ARG A 614 17.55 -30.50 -1.11
CA ARG A 614 16.96 -30.32 0.23
C ARG A 614 16.84 -28.85 0.60
N ILE A 615 17.88 -28.02 0.34
CA ILE A 615 17.81 -26.56 0.56
C ILE A 615 16.65 -25.95 -0.24
N ALA A 616 16.55 -26.27 -1.53
CA ALA A 616 15.49 -25.74 -2.39
C ALA A 616 14.09 -26.16 -1.91
N PHE A 617 13.92 -27.42 -1.48
CA PHE A 617 12.67 -27.93 -0.90
C PHE A 617 12.36 -27.23 0.43
N ARG A 618 13.36 -26.96 1.27
CA ARG A 618 13.17 -26.23 2.52
C ARG A 618 12.77 -24.79 2.28
N ILE A 619 13.30 -24.13 1.24
CA ILE A 619 12.90 -22.76 0.88
C ILE A 619 11.45 -22.74 0.36
N MET A 620 11.09 -23.64 -0.57
CA MET A 620 9.80 -23.55 -1.28
C MET A 620 8.66 -24.35 -0.64
N GLY A 621 8.96 -25.43 0.08
CA GLY A 621 7.96 -26.31 0.68
C GLY A 621 6.96 -25.59 1.60
N PRO A 622 7.43 -24.74 2.54
CA PRO A 622 6.55 -23.97 3.42
C PRO A 622 5.66 -22.94 2.70
N LEU A 623 5.94 -22.61 1.43
CA LEU A 623 5.07 -21.73 0.63
C LEU A 623 3.81 -22.46 0.15
N LEU A 624 3.90 -23.76 -0.12
CA LEU A 624 2.81 -24.52 -0.76
C LEU A 624 1.48 -24.45 0.01
N PRO A 625 1.43 -24.58 1.35
CA PRO A 625 0.19 -24.38 2.09
C PRO A 625 -0.43 -22.98 1.91
N LYS A 626 0.41 -21.93 1.86
CA LYS A 626 -0.04 -20.54 1.64
C LYS A 626 -0.61 -20.34 0.23
N LEU A 627 -0.16 -21.15 -0.73
CA LEU A 627 -0.59 -21.11 -2.13
C LEU A 627 -1.81 -21.98 -2.42
N ALA A 628 -2.32 -22.77 -1.47
CA ALA A 628 -3.40 -23.74 -1.71
C ALA A 628 -4.68 -23.10 -2.30
N ASN A 629 -4.98 -21.86 -1.93
CA ASN A 629 -6.14 -21.12 -2.47
C ASN A 629 -5.85 -20.44 -3.83
N ALA A 630 -4.60 -20.40 -4.26
CA ALA A 630 -4.15 -19.87 -5.54
C ALA A 630 -3.64 -21.01 -6.44
N HIS A 631 -4.59 -21.86 -6.89
CA HIS A 631 -4.35 -23.10 -7.61
C HIS A 631 -3.25 -23.02 -8.69
N ALA A 632 -3.33 -22.00 -9.57
CA ALA A 632 -2.37 -21.83 -10.65
C ALA A 632 -0.93 -21.63 -10.13
N LEU A 633 -0.76 -20.84 -9.06
CA LEU A 633 0.54 -20.57 -8.46
C LEU A 633 1.05 -21.76 -7.63
N PHE A 634 0.17 -22.48 -6.95
CA PHE A 634 0.48 -23.75 -6.28
C PHE A 634 1.05 -24.76 -7.28
N SER A 635 0.31 -25.02 -8.36
CA SER A 635 0.69 -25.96 -9.43
C SER A 635 2.01 -25.58 -10.09
N LYS A 636 2.22 -24.29 -10.37
CA LYS A 636 3.49 -23.76 -10.92
C LYS A 636 4.66 -24.00 -9.96
N THR A 637 4.45 -23.76 -8.66
CA THR A 637 5.48 -23.94 -7.62
C THR A 637 5.81 -25.42 -7.42
N LEU A 638 4.80 -26.30 -7.35
CA LEU A 638 5.01 -27.73 -7.26
C LEU A 638 5.74 -28.28 -8.49
N SER A 639 5.38 -27.83 -9.69
CA SER A 639 6.08 -28.21 -10.93
C SER A 639 7.56 -27.80 -10.91
N LEU A 640 7.91 -26.66 -10.33
CA LEU A 640 9.30 -26.22 -10.17
C LEU A 640 10.07 -27.14 -9.22
N ILE A 641 9.47 -27.52 -8.09
CA ILE A 641 10.04 -28.45 -7.11
C ILE A 641 10.28 -29.82 -7.74
N LEU A 642 9.28 -30.37 -8.43
CA LEU A 642 9.37 -31.63 -9.16
C LEU A 642 10.44 -31.57 -10.26
N SER A 643 10.53 -30.46 -11.00
CA SER A 643 11.57 -30.29 -12.02
C SER A 643 12.98 -30.30 -11.43
N MET A 644 13.21 -29.72 -10.25
CA MET A 644 14.52 -29.82 -9.57
C MET A 644 14.85 -31.25 -9.14
N MET A 645 13.85 -32.03 -8.73
CA MET A 645 14.05 -33.45 -8.43
C MET A 645 14.49 -34.22 -9.68
N VAL A 646 13.92 -33.90 -10.85
CA VAL A 646 14.35 -34.45 -12.14
C VAL A 646 15.75 -33.96 -12.54
N ASP A 647 16.12 -32.72 -12.21
CA ASP A 647 17.48 -32.21 -12.47
C ASP A 647 18.56 -33.05 -11.76
N VAL A 648 18.25 -33.62 -10.58
CA VAL A 648 19.18 -34.45 -9.78
C VAL A 648 19.05 -35.95 -10.08
N PHE A 649 17.82 -36.46 -10.20
CA PHE A 649 17.52 -37.90 -10.30
C PHE A 649 16.95 -38.32 -11.67
N GLY A 650 17.11 -37.48 -12.69
CA GLY A 650 16.57 -37.73 -14.03
C GLY A 650 17.29 -38.87 -14.76
N LYS A 651 16.59 -39.50 -15.70
CA LYS A 651 17.12 -40.58 -16.56
C LYS A 651 18.40 -40.21 -17.33
N ASN A 652 18.65 -38.92 -17.53
CA ASN A 652 19.73 -38.39 -18.36
C ASN A 652 20.96 -37.90 -17.57
N VAL A 653 21.02 -38.11 -16.24
CA VAL A 653 22.11 -37.62 -15.38
C VAL A 653 23.22 -38.69 -15.23
N GLN A 654 24.49 -38.34 -15.48
CA GLN A 654 25.68 -39.21 -15.34
C GLN A 654 26.77 -38.59 -14.43
N PRO A 655 27.58 -39.39 -13.69
CA PRO A 655 27.51 -40.84 -13.50
C PRO A 655 26.51 -41.24 -12.38
N PRO A 656 25.90 -42.44 -12.45
CA PRO A 656 24.88 -42.87 -11.51
C PRO A 656 25.51 -43.43 -10.24
N THR A 657 25.69 -42.60 -9.21
CA THR A 657 25.75 -43.14 -7.85
C THR A 657 24.34 -43.62 -7.49
N PRO A 658 24.15 -44.90 -7.15
CA PRO A 658 22.89 -45.35 -6.57
C PRO A 658 22.70 -44.63 -5.25
N VAL A 659 21.51 -44.04 -5.06
CA VAL A 659 21.14 -43.34 -3.82
C VAL A 659 20.25 -44.29 -3.04
N GLU A 660 20.58 -44.57 -1.79
CA GLU A 660 19.75 -45.44 -0.97
C GLU A 660 18.41 -44.75 -0.67
N PRO A 661 17.26 -45.45 -0.74
CA PRO A 661 15.95 -44.85 -0.46
C PRO A 661 15.85 -44.16 0.91
N LEU A 662 16.62 -44.64 1.90
CA LEU A 662 16.73 -44.05 3.23
C LEU A 662 17.36 -42.64 3.22
N GLU A 663 18.26 -42.35 2.28
CA GLU A 663 18.93 -41.05 2.18
C GLU A 663 17.98 -39.95 1.68
N ILE A 664 16.88 -40.30 1.00
CA ILE A 664 15.92 -39.35 0.43
C ILE A 664 14.50 -39.52 0.97
N ALA A 665 14.33 -40.28 2.04
CA ALA A 665 13.01 -40.56 2.63
C ALA A 665 12.26 -39.27 2.97
N ASP A 666 12.96 -38.24 3.45
CA ASP A 666 12.40 -36.92 3.77
C ASP A 666 11.81 -36.21 2.54
N LEU A 667 12.47 -36.31 1.38
CA LEU A 667 12.00 -35.76 0.12
C LEU A 667 10.78 -36.52 -0.42
N ILE A 668 10.76 -37.84 -0.25
CA ILE A 668 9.63 -38.69 -0.65
C ILE A 668 8.41 -38.41 0.24
N ASP A 669 8.59 -38.36 1.56
CA ASP A 669 7.54 -38.04 2.52
C ASP A 669 6.94 -36.65 2.28
N PHE A 670 7.76 -35.68 1.89
CA PHE A 670 7.29 -34.36 1.49
C PHE A 670 6.26 -34.43 0.36
N PHE A 671 6.50 -35.22 -0.70
CA PHE A 671 5.54 -35.35 -1.81
C PHE A 671 4.25 -36.06 -1.39
N HIS A 672 4.36 -37.06 -0.51
CA HIS A 672 3.19 -37.70 0.09
C HIS A 672 2.34 -36.69 0.85
N HIS A 673 2.96 -35.71 1.51
CA HIS A 673 2.24 -34.69 2.26
C HIS A 673 1.65 -33.59 1.36
N VAL A 674 2.41 -33.13 0.36
CA VAL A 674 2.02 -32.01 -0.52
C VAL A 674 0.75 -32.28 -1.31
N VAL A 675 0.51 -33.52 -1.73
CA VAL A 675 -0.72 -33.86 -2.48
C VAL A 675 -2.00 -33.69 -1.66
N HIS A 676 -1.90 -33.57 -0.33
CA HIS A 676 -3.03 -33.28 0.55
C HIS A 676 -3.25 -31.79 0.82
N TYR A 677 -2.33 -30.91 0.42
CA TYR A 677 -2.51 -29.47 0.59
C TYR A 677 -3.65 -28.92 -0.26
N GLU A 678 -3.88 -29.49 -1.45
CA GLU A 678 -4.98 -29.12 -2.34
C GLU A 678 -5.99 -30.27 -2.48
N GLY A 679 -6.88 -30.40 -1.49
CA GLY A 679 -7.92 -31.42 -1.47
C GLY A 679 -9.19 -31.03 -2.22
N GLN A 680 -9.99 -32.01 -2.63
CA GLN A 680 -11.38 -31.79 -3.07
C GLN A 680 -12.19 -31.24 -1.88
N GLY A 681 -12.32 -29.91 -1.78
CA GLY A 681 -13.05 -29.21 -0.71
C GLY A 681 -12.31 -28.04 -0.03
N GLY A 682 -11.06 -27.75 -0.40
CA GLY A 682 -10.24 -26.67 0.19
C GLY A 682 -9.02 -27.20 0.96
N PRO A 683 -8.26 -26.34 1.66
CA PRO A 683 -7.02 -26.74 2.33
C PRO A 683 -7.28 -27.74 3.47
N VAL A 684 -6.55 -28.87 3.40
CA VAL A 684 -6.31 -29.92 4.42
C VAL A 684 -7.50 -30.21 5.36
N GLN A 685 -8.44 -31.03 4.90
CA GLN A 685 -9.24 -31.87 5.82
C GLN A 685 -8.66 -33.28 5.81
N ALA A 686 -8.59 -33.96 6.96
CA ALA A 686 -8.02 -35.31 7.07
C ALA A 686 -8.64 -36.36 6.10
N ASN A 687 -9.80 -36.05 5.52
CA ASN A 687 -10.56 -36.89 4.60
C ASN A 687 -10.62 -36.35 3.15
N SER A 688 -9.91 -35.25 2.83
CA SER A 688 -9.97 -34.65 1.49
C SER A 688 -9.15 -35.45 0.48
N LYS A 689 -9.79 -35.91 -0.61
CA LYS A 689 -9.08 -36.56 -1.72
C LYS A 689 -8.15 -35.58 -2.42
N PRO A 690 -6.93 -35.98 -2.82
CA PRO A 690 -6.04 -35.14 -3.62
C PRO A 690 -6.72 -34.71 -4.93
N ARG A 691 -6.40 -33.51 -5.43
CA ARG A 691 -6.86 -33.10 -6.76
C ARG A 691 -6.17 -33.92 -7.88
N PRO A 692 -6.90 -34.36 -8.91
CA PRO A 692 -6.33 -35.09 -10.04
C PRO A 692 -5.18 -34.35 -10.75
N GLU A 693 -5.28 -33.03 -10.86
CA GLU A 693 -4.25 -32.20 -11.52
C GLU A 693 -2.91 -32.21 -10.78
N VAL A 694 -2.95 -32.20 -9.44
CA VAL A 694 -1.76 -32.30 -8.58
C VAL A 694 -1.13 -33.69 -8.71
N LEU A 695 -1.94 -34.75 -8.70
CA LEU A 695 -1.46 -36.11 -8.93
C LEU A 695 -0.86 -36.29 -10.33
N ALA A 696 -1.44 -35.65 -11.35
CA ALA A 696 -0.91 -35.69 -12.71
C ALA A 696 0.46 -34.99 -12.82
N LEU A 697 0.72 -33.92 -12.06
CA LEU A 697 2.05 -33.30 -11.97
C LEU A 697 3.09 -34.29 -11.42
N CYS A 698 2.78 -34.95 -10.30
CA CYS A 698 3.65 -35.95 -9.69
C CYS A 698 3.89 -37.14 -10.64
N GLY A 699 2.85 -37.63 -11.32
CA GLY A 699 2.96 -38.72 -12.30
C GLY A 699 3.91 -38.40 -13.46
N ARG A 700 3.76 -37.22 -14.08
CA ARG A 700 4.66 -36.77 -15.16
C ARG A 700 6.12 -36.65 -14.70
N ALA A 701 6.34 -36.15 -13.49
CA ALA A 701 7.67 -36.06 -12.93
C ALA A 701 8.27 -37.46 -12.69
N ALA A 702 7.49 -38.39 -12.10
CA ALA A 702 7.93 -39.75 -11.82
C ALA A 702 8.36 -40.50 -13.09
N GLU A 703 7.69 -40.30 -14.22
CA GLU A 703 8.07 -40.87 -15.52
C GLU A 703 9.43 -40.38 -16.03
N SER A 704 9.90 -39.23 -15.57
CA SER A 704 11.19 -38.63 -15.95
C SER A 704 12.34 -39.03 -15.03
N LEU A 705 12.05 -39.66 -13.90
CA LEU A 705 13.03 -40.12 -12.92
C LEU A 705 13.65 -41.46 -13.32
N ARG A 706 14.86 -41.74 -12.81
CA ARG A 706 15.49 -43.06 -12.94
C ARG A 706 14.66 -44.15 -12.23
N PRO A 707 14.75 -45.43 -12.66
CA PRO A 707 13.94 -46.53 -12.09
C PRO A 707 14.11 -46.74 -10.57
N ASP A 708 15.32 -46.52 -10.05
CA ASP A 708 15.67 -46.61 -8.62
C ASP A 708 14.89 -45.61 -7.76
N ILE A 709 14.47 -44.47 -8.32
CA ILE A 709 13.69 -43.44 -7.61
C ILE A 709 12.21 -43.47 -8.01
N GLN A 710 11.92 -43.79 -9.28
CA GLN A 710 10.58 -43.83 -9.84
C GLN A 710 9.62 -44.73 -9.04
N HIS A 711 10.10 -45.87 -8.55
CA HIS A 711 9.26 -46.80 -7.79
C HIS A 711 8.76 -46.21 -6.46
N LEU A 712 9.51 -45.28 -5.84
CA LEU A 712 9.17 -44.63 -4.58
C LEU A 712 7.98 -43.66 -4.72
N LEU A 713 7.73 -43.14 -5.93
CA LEU A 713 6.58 -42.28 -6.24
C LEU A 713 5.46 -43.03 -6.96
N SER A 714 5.60 -44.35 -7.19
CA SER A 714 4.65 -45.14 -7.99
C SER A 714 3.24 -45.22 -7.39
N HIS A 715 3.11 -44.89 -6.10
CA HIS A 715 1.84 -44.82 -5.38
C HIS A 715 1.07 -43.51 -5.62
N LEU A 716 1.71 -42.46 -6.14
CA LEU A 716 1.10 -41.17 -6.49
C LEU A 716 0.54 -41.18 -7.92
N LYS A 717 -0.46 -42.04 -8.18
CA LYS A 717 -1.07 -42.16 -9.53
C LYS A 717 -2.11 -41.06 -9.79
N PRO A 718 -2.38 -40.68 -11.05
CA PRO A 718 -3.45 -39.71 -11.39
C PRO A 718 -4.85 -40.15 -10.94
N ASP A 719 -5.07 -41.46 -10.76
CA ASP A 719 -6.31 -42.00 -10.25
C ASP A 719 -6.42 -41.78 -8.72
N THR A 720 -7.29 -40.85 -8.34
CA THR A 720 -7.59 -40.49 -6.95
C THR A 720 -8.07 -41.65 -6.07
N ASN A 721 -8.54 -42.76 -6.64
CA ASN A 721 -9.00 -43.91 -5.86
C ASN A 721 -7.88 -44.95 -5.60
N SER A 722 -6.81 -44.93 -6.40
CA SER A 722 -5.62 -45.78 -6.21
C SER A 722 -4.42 -45.03 -5.64
N SER A 723 -4.47 -43.69 -5.61
CA SER A 723 -3.43 -42.83 -5.06
C SER A 723 -3.56 -42.63 -3.54
N ILE A 724 -2.64 -43.25 -2.79
CA ILE A 724 -2.24 -43.00 -1.39
C ILE A 724 -3.31 -43.06 -0.27
N TYR A 725 -4.57 -43.43 -0.53
CA TYR A 725 -5.56 -43.63 0.55
C TYR A 725 -6.42 -44.91 0.42
N ALA A 726 -5.78 -46.06 0.22
CA ALA A 726 -6.31 -47.33 0.70
C ALA A 726 -5.94 -47.64 2.17
N ALA A 727 -5.22 -46.73 2.86
CA ALA A 727 -4.52 -47.05 4.11
C ALA A 727 -4.96 -46.25 5.38
N THR A 728 -6.09 -45.54 5.38
CA THR A 728 -6.72 -45.07 6.65
C THR A 728 -8.12 -45.63 6.92
N HIS A 729 -8.64 -46.49 6.05
CA HIS A 729 -9.77 -47.36 6.38
C HIS A 729 -9.41 -48.81 6.09
N PRO A 730 -9.27 -49.67 7.12
CA PRO A 730 -9.22 -51.11 6.92
C PRO A 730 -10.63 -51.59 6.56
N LYS A 731 -11.04 -51.36 5.31
CA LYS A 731 -12.01 -52.22 4.65
C LYS A 731 -11.32 -52.75 3.41
N LEU A 732 -10.73 -53.93 3.58
CA LEU A 732 -10.26 -54.78 2.51
C LEU A 732 -11.25 -54.73 1.35
N ASN A 733 -10.78 -54.30 0.18
CA ASN A 733 -11.27 -54.91 -1.05
C ASN A 733 -10.79 -56.36 -1.01
N GLN A 734 -11.63 -57.24 -0.45
CA GLN A 734 -11.54 -58.65 -0.78
C GLN A 734 -11.83 -58.77 -2.27
N ASN A 735 -10.82 -59.22 -3.00
CA ASN A 735 -10.95 -59.73 -4.35
C ASN A 735 -12.16 -60.65 -4.44
N SER A 736 -13.11 -60.34 -5.31
CA SER A 736 -13.95 -61.35 -5.95
C SER A 736 -13.32 -61.69 -7.29
N SER A 737 -12.84 -62.93 -7.37
CA SER A 737 -12.56 -63.73 -8.55
C SER A 737 -13.38 -63.39 -9.80
#